data_AF-A0A135RQA3-F1
#
_entry.id   AF-A0A135RQA3-F1
#
_cell.length_a   1.000
_cell.length_b   1.000
_cell.length_c   1.000
_cell.angle_alpha   90.00
_cell.angle_beta   90.00
_cell.angle_gamma   90.00
#
_symmetry.space_group_name_H-M   'P 1'
#
loop_
_entity.id
_entity.type
_entity.pdbx_description
1 polymer ?
#
loop_
_entity_poly.entity_id
_entity_poly.type
_entity_poly.pdbx_seq_one_letter_code
_entity_poly.pdbx_strand_id
1 'polypeptide(L)'
;MSCWPSELQWQDLNASVGGRLITPVPPASVCHNPNYDEAECAAIRKDWVWPEIHESWPGGIQSPYWQNSSCDPFSSADTPCTLGHSVSFAINVTYAEDVVQGFSFARRHSLRLAIKNTGHDYMGKSTAKGGLALWTSNLRSIEVLDFASETYTGPAIRMGAGVRGLEAYTAAANKGLRVVGGFCPTVGVAGGYTQGGGHGPLSSQYGLGADQVLEWEVITPQGEHLVATPLRHSDLYWALSGGGPGTYAVVLSLTVRAYPDGPIGGATLAFSTAGVAKDDFWNFFKFWQDLLPSLTTAGGTAGYAVTKDAFFIAPITLPGWTKQQVSGLISPLVDRLDELDVQYMLKVTSEPTFLEHYSKHGGPLPRGPYTIHHLFGGRMIPRSTVEQNSTALVGAFRSILEDTDAFLGFVALDVKQAPGRKSVADNAVLPAWRDTLITVLVQSTWNFSALRADGQRRADEITDVVVPRLRELTLGSGTYMNEGDFQLKTWKEDFYGTNYPRLQAIKSKYDPEGLLFGPTGSMVFVTAYEALGLAGLEHSLESTGAKAIFVDHHLCQKVTSAMSNKALPRVEAIVYNDQPSDTFDSGAEWIKGLFELKKTRPGLQILSFSQLCQVGRSKMSEPVQPDREDVCAIYYTSGSTGIPKGVPVKHKAVVAAVTGLDSVIGDYLSPSDSFLAYLPLAHVLEFAFENSCLFWGVRMGYGGARTLFDHVTPSGTLKVGDLHAFQPTFMIGVPAIWERIKKAIFSSVENSSFIDRLAFWSWLKAREIWAAAGFAGTGGFNGILSSAASEVVGPRLRFAMSGGGPVAESTQNFLTMVMAPLINGYGLTETMAMGGLMDPGQWRPGSMSIPASIEMKLVDYPDAGYFTSNTPSQGEIWIRGDSVMEGYYDNYDESKSAIAPGSWLRTGDIGQWEPTCSGDDFHFRIIDRKKNLVKTLNGEYIALEKLESIYRSAKLVANICIHASPHRAKPTAIVIPSPPALKELVKRHGLATHYEVSALTRHPLVVHDALMQLQQIAREARLASIEVVEAVVLVDDAEWTPQNGLTTAVGKLNRREIVTRYQGLLDGVHGQL
;
A
#
# COMPACT_ATOMS: atom_id res chain seq x y z
N MET A 1 -20.25 -9.35 6.47
CA MET A 1 -21.14 -8.71 5.48
C MET A 1 -22.52 -8.40 6.08
N SER A 2 -22.63 -7.59 7.13
CA SER A 2 -23.93 -7.22 7.73
C SER A 2 -24.50 -5.87 7.24
N CYS A 3 -23.79 -5.16 6.35
CA CYS A 3 -24.15 -3.82 5.87
C CYS A 3 -24.55 -3.74 4.37
N TRP A 4 -24.44 -4.84 3.61
CA TRP A 4 -24.87 -4.85 2.21
C TRP A 4 -26.39 -4.79 2.10
N PRO A 5 -26.98 -3.99 1.18
CA PRO A 5 -28.43 -3.93 1.06
C PRO A 5 -29.00 -5.30 0.64
N SER A 6 -30.09 -5.68 1.30
CA SER A 6 -30.88 -6.86 0.95
C SER A 6 -31.51 -6.72 -0.43
N GLU A 7 -31.93 -7.83 -1.01
CA GLU A 7 -32.62 -7.85 -2.29
C GLU A 7 -33.87 -6.96 -2.30
N LEU A 8 -34.65 -6.97 -1.21
CA LEU A 8 -35.81 -6.08 -1.05
C LEU A 8 -35.41 -4.59 -1.10
N GLN A 9 -34.29 -4.20 -0.46
CA GLN A 9 -33.82 -2.81 -0.50
C GLN A 9 -33.36 -2.41 -1.92
N TRP A 10 -32.76 -3.33 -2.68
CA TRP A 10 -32.44 -3.09 -4.09
C TRP A 10 -33.71 -2.99 -4.95
N GLN A 11 -34.73 -3.81 -4.68
CA GLN A 11 -36.04 -3.71 -5.33
C GLN A 11 -36.75 -2.39 -5.02
N ASP A 12 -36.66 -1.91 -3.78
CA ASP A 12 -37.18 -0.59 -3.37
C ASP A 12 -36.48 0.54 -4.11
N LEU A 13 -35.14 0.48 -4.23
CA LEU A 13 -34.39 1.42 -5.06
C LEU A 13 -34.88 1.36 -6.50
N ASN A 14 -35.01 0.16 -7.08
CA ASN A 14 -35.46 -0.01 -8.46
C ASN A 14 -36.85 0.59 -8.68
N ALA A 15 -37.79 0.38 -7.75
CA ALA A 15 -39.11 0.99 -7.78
C ALA A 15 -39.03 2.52 -7.69
N SER A 16 -38.17 3.06 -6.81
CA SER A 16 -37.99 4.51 -6.65
C SER A 16 -37.42 5.21 -7.89
N VAL A 17 -36.61 4.50 -8.69
CA VAL A 17 -36.10 4.98 -9.99
C VAL A 17 -36.92 4.45 -11.17
N GLY A 18 -38.17 4.03 -10.93
CA GLY A 18 -39.11 3.64 -11.99
C GLY A 18 -38.63 2.49 -12.89
N GLY A 19 -37.96 1.49 -12.32
CA GLY A 19 -37.47 0.31 -13.05
C GLY A 19 -36.12 0.49 -13.74
N ARG A 20 -35.40 1.59 -13.48
CA ARG A 20 -34.13 1.94 -14.15
C ARG A 20 -32.87 1.44 -13.43
N LEU A 21 -32.99 0.57 -12.43
CA LEU A 21 -31.84 -0.10 -11.81
C LEU A 21 -31.43 -1.31 -12.66
N ILE A 22 -30.16 -1.40 -13.00
CA ILE A 22 -29.58 -2.45 -13.84
C ILE A 22 -28.55 -3.22 -13.01
N THR A 23 -28.59 -4.55 -13.09
CA THR A 23 -27.49 -5.42 -12.66
C THR A 23 -26.55 -5.64 -13.85
N PRO A 24 -25.34 -5.05 -13.87
CA PRO A 24 -24.45 -5.16 -15.02
C PRO A 24 -23.96 -6.60 -15.19
N VAL A 25 -24.09 -7.14 -16.40
CA VAL A 25 -23.49 -8.44 -16.78
C VAL A 25 -22.35 -8.16 -17.76
N PRO A 26 -21.12 -8.61 -17.49
CA PRO A 26 -20.00 -8.41 -18.42
C PRO A 26 -20.29 -9.04 -19.79
N PRO A 27 -20.09 -8.31 -20.91
CA PRO A 27 -20.27 -8.87 -22.26
C PRO A 27 -19.40 -10.11 -22.52
N ALA A 28 -18.20 -10.16 -21.93
CA ALA A 28 -17.32 -11.31 -22.03
C ALA A 28 -17.75 -12.52 -21.19
N SER A 29 -18.86 -12.48 -20.43
CA SER A 29 -19.33 -13.64 -19.67
C SER A 29 -19.58 -14.88 -20.53
N VAL A 30 -19.89 -14.69 -21.82
CA VAL A 30 -20.03 -15.75 -22.83
C VAL A 30 -18.70 -16.42 -23.21
N CYS A 31 -17.57 -15.86 -22.79
CA CYS A 31 -16.25 -16.48 -22.91
C CYS A 31 -15.91 -17.38 -21.72
N HIS A 32 -16.80 -17.53 -20.73
CA HIS A 32 -16.52 -18.23 -19.49
C HIS A 32 -17.64 -19.18 -19.08
N ASN A 33 -17.27 -20.28 -18.43
CA ASN A 33 -18.23 -21.21 -17.84
C ASN A 33 -19.03 -20.53 -16.70
N PRO A 34 -20.33 -20.83 -16.57
CA PRO A 34 -21.11 -21.83 -17.31
C PRO A 34 -21.73 -21.32 -18.62
N ASN A 35 -21.56 -20.05 -18.97
CA ASN A 35 -22.23 -19.41 -20.12
C ASN A 35 -21.42 -19.50 -21.42
N TYR A 36 -20.43 -20.39 -21.49
CA TYR A 36 -19.46 -20.41 -22.58
C TYR A 36 -20.12 -20.70 -23.94
N ASP A 37 -19.97 -19.77 -24.87
CA ASP A 37 -20.31 -19.87 -26.28
C ASP A 37 -19.12 -19.35 -27.11
N GLU A 38 -18.46 -20.24 -27.84
CA GLU A 38 -17.26 -19.88 -28.61
C GLU A 38 -17.56 -18.90 -29.76
N ALA A 39 -18.75 -18.97 -30.37
CA ALA A 39 -19.11 -18.09 -31.48
C ALA A 39 -19.36 -16.66 -30.98
N GLU A 40 -20.11 -16.51 -29.88
CA GLU A 40 -20.30 -15.21 -29.23
C GLU A 40 -18.98 -14.69 -28.66
N CYS A 41 -18.19 -15.55 -28.00
CA CYS A 41 -16.89 -15.17 -27.46
C CYS A 41 -15.92 -14.68 -28.54
N ALA A 42 -15.89 -15.32 -29.71
CA ALA A 42 -15.06 -14.88 -30.83
C ALA A 42 -15.48 -13.50 -31.38
N ALA A 43 -16.79 -13.21 -31.39
CA ALA A 43 -17.29 -11.88 -31.74
C ALA A 43 -16.86 -10.82 -30.71
N ILE A 44 -17.01 -11.12 -29.41
CA ILE A 44 -16.58 -10.24 -28.32
C ILE A 44 -15.07 -9.98 -28.38
N ARG A 45 -14.22 -10.99 -28.63
CA ARG A 45 -12.77 -10.83 -28.78
C ARG A 45 -12.39 -9.84 -29.87
N LYS A 46 -13.08 -9.89 -31.02
CA LYS A 46 -12.84 -8.99 -32.15
C LYS A 46 -13.20 -7.55 -31.82
N ASP A 47 -14.27 -7.36 -31.06
CA ASP A 47 -14.81 -6.04 -30.75
C ASP A 47 -14.21 -5.44 -29.46
N TRP A 48 -13.52 -6.24 -28.64
CA TRP A 48 -13.04 -5.84 -27.31
C TRP A 48 -12.13 -4.60 -27.29
N VAL A 49 -11.31 -4.43 -28.33
CA VAL A 49 -10.38 -3.30 -28.43
C VAL A 49 -11.05 -1.97 -28.77
N TRP A 50 -12.34 -2.00 -29.12
CA TRP A 50 -13.11 -0.84 -29.54
C TRP A 50 -13.92 -0.25 -28.36
N PRO A 51 -14.01 1.09 -28.23
CA PRO A 51 -14.75 1.74 -27.15
C PRO A 51 -16.23 1.34 -27.00
N GLU A 52 -16.91 1.03 -28.10
CA GLU A 52 -18.37 0.92 -28.20
C GLU A 52 -18.95 -0.22 -27.35
N ILE A 53 -18.25 -1.35 -27.26
CA ILE A 53 -18.68 -2.50 -26.44
C ILE A 53 -18.62 -2.17 -24.94
N HIS A 54 -17.70 -1.31 -24.52
CA HIS A 54 -17.54 -0.87 -23.13
C HIS A 54 -18.44 0.32 -22.77
N GLU A 55 -18.73 1.16 -23.76
CA GLU A 55 -19.62 2.31 -23.62
C GLU A 55 -21.08 1.89 -23.42
N SER A 56 -21.53 0.93 -24.23
CA SER A 56 -22.91 0.43 -24.24
C SER A 56 -23.28 -0.36 -22.98
N TRP A 57 -22.27 -0.88 -22.27
CA TRP A 57 -22.46 -1.64 -21.03
C TRP A 57 -22.36 -0.71 -19.80
N PRO A 58 -23.35 -0.62 -18.89
CA PRO A 58 -23.28 0.24 -17.71
C PRO A 58 -22.08 -0.03 -16.78
N GLY A 59 -21.56 -1.27 -16.76
CA GLY A 59 -20.37 -1.64 -15.98
C GLY A 59 -19.03 -1.49 -16.74
N GLY A 60 -19.05 -1.10 -18.01
CA GLY A 60 -17.86 -1.12 -18.86
C GLY A 60 -16.78 -0.11 -18.51
N ILE A 61 -15.53 -0.54 -18.69
CA ILE A 61 -14.31 0.20 -18.39
C ILE A 61 -13.44 0.11 -19.64
N GLN A 62 -13.07 1.25 -20.24
CA GLN A 62 -12.23 1.21 -21.44
C GLN A 62 -10.75 1.01 -21.08
N SER A 63 -10.29 1.56 -19.95
CA SER A 63 -8.89 1.36 -19.54
C SER A 63 -8.58 -0.11 -19.25
N PRO A 64 -7.66 -0.75 -19.99
CA PRO A 64 -7.36 -2.16 -19.83
C PRO A 64 -6.71 -2.47 -18.48
N TYR A 65 -5.98 -1.49 -17.91
CA TYR A 65 -5.46 -1.59 -16.56
C TYR A 65 -6.59 -1.81 -15.54
N TRP A 66 -7.63 -0.98 -15.63
CA TRP A 66 -8.76 -0.97 -14.69
C TRP A 66 -9.79 -2.07 -14.97
N GLN A 67 -9.86 -2.64 -16.18
CA GLN A 67 -10.62 -3.88 -16.43
C GLN A 67 -10.14 -5.06 -15.56
N ASN A 68 -8.88 -5.03 -15.12
CA ASN A 68 -8.30 -5.97 -14.18
C ASN A 68 -8.39 -7.45 -14.57
N SER A 69 -8.51 -7.75 -15.88
CA SER A 69 -8.67 -9.11 -16.41
C SER A 69 -9.72 -9.96 -15.68
N SER A 70 -10.74 -9.31 -15.11
CA SER A 70 -11.67 -9.96 -14.18
C SER A 70 -12.75 -10.76 -14.90
N CYS A 71 -13.06 -10.37 -16.13
CA CYS A 71 -13.89 -11.08 -17.08
C CYS A 71 -13.53 -10.55 -18.47
N ASP A 72 -12.38 -10.98 -18.98
CA ASP A 72 -11.89 -10.61 -20.30
C ASP A 72 -11.98 -11.81 -21.26
N PRO A 73 -12.19 -11.55 -22.57
CA PRO A 73 -12.50 -12.61 -23.51
C PRO A 73 -11.25 -13.38 -24.00
N PHE A 74 -10.08 -13.12 -23.42
CA PHE A 74 -8.79 -13.71 -23.83
C PHE A 74 -8.29 -14.76 -22.82
N SER A 75 -8.86 -14.77 -21.63
CA SER A 75 -8.59 -15.78 -20.61
C SER A 75 -9.30 -17.12 -20.89
N SER A 76 -8.97 -18.15 -20.12
CA SER A 76 -9.56 -19.49 -20.29
C SER A 76 -11.05 -19.48 -19.97
N ALA A 77 -11.82 -20.34 -20.64
CA ALA A 77 -13.23 -20.55 -20.32
C ALA A 77 -13.46 -21.01 -18.86
N ASP A 78 -12.47 -21.63 -18.24
CA ASP A 78 -12.52 -22.04 -16.83
C ASP A 78 -12.17 -20.92 -15.84
N THR A 79 -11.66 -19.78 -16.31
CA THR A 79 -11.43 -18.62 -15.46
C THR A 79 -12.79 -18.03 -15.04
N PRO A 80 -13.08 -17.86 -13.73
CA PRO A 80 -14.35 -17.29 -13.32
C PRO A 80 -14.52 -15.85 -13.81
N CYS A 81 -15.59 -15.59 -14.56
CA CYS A 81 -15.99 -14.24 -14.93
C CYS A 81 -16.53 -13.50 -13.68
N THR A 82 -15.81 -12.48 -13.23
CA THR A 82 -16.21 -11.62 -12.10
C THR A 82 -16.29 -10.15 -12.52
N LEU A 83 -17.04 -9.34 -11.76
CA LEU A 83 -17.18 -7.91 -12.03
C LEU A 83 -15.86 -7.13 -11.84
N GLY A 84 -14.91 -7.64 -11.06
CA GLY A 84 -13.62 -6.97 -10.85
C GLY A 84 -13.77 -5.57 -10.24
N HIS A 85 -13.29 -4.57 -10.97
CA HIS A 85 -13.44 -3.15 -10.60
C HIS A 85 -14.76 -2.52 -11.03
N SER A 86 -15.59 -3.23 -11.80
CA SER A 86 -16.90 -2.77 -12.24
C SER A 86 -17.88 -2.60 -11.07
N VAL A 87 -18.98 -1.92 -11.32
CA VAL A 87 -20.06 -1.69 -10.35
C VAL A 87 -20.98 -2.90 -10.24
N SER A 88 -21.57 -3.10 -9.05
CA SER A 88 -22.54 -4.17 -8.79
C SER A 88 -23.93 -3.83 -9.33
N PHE A 89 -24.30 -2.55 -9.27
CA PHE A 89 -25.56 -2.03 -9.80
C PHE A 89 -25.31 -0.72 -10.54
N ALA A 90 -26.19 -0.36 -11.47
CA ALA A 90 -26.17 0.93 -12.14
C ALA A 90 -27.59 1.48 -12.28
N ILE A 91 -27.80 2.76 -11.95
CA ILE A 91 -29.02 3.48 -12.30
C ILE A 91 -28.81 4.06 -13.70
N ASN A 92 -29.70 3.70 -14.64
CA ASN A 92 -29.78 4.35 -15.94
C ASN A 92 -30.46 5.72 -15.77
N VAL A 93 -29.64 6.75 -15.55
CA VAL A 93 -30.14 8.10 -15.21
C VAL A 93 -30.92 8.67 -16.39
N THR A 94 -32.20 8.95 -16.16
CA THR A 94 -33.10 9.61 -17.12
C THR A 94 -33.60 10.95 -16.57
N TYR A 95 -33.81 11.04 -15.26
CA TYR A 95 -34.28 12.25 -14.58
C TYR A 95 -33.34 12.68 -13.44
N ALA A 96 -33.45 13.94 -13.02
CA ALA A 96 -32.74 14.47 -11.86
C ALA A 96 -32.99 13.64 -10.59
N GLU A 97 -34.23 13.19 -10.41
CA GLU A 97 -34.68 12.40 -9.27
C GLU A 97 -33.97 11.06 -9.19
N ASP A 98 -33.58 10.45 -10.31
CA ASP A 98 -32.83 9.18 -10.33
C ASP A 98 -31.49 9.33 -9.60
N VAL A 99 -30.81 10.46 -9.81
CA VAL A 99 -29.57 10.81 -9.13
C VAL A 99 -29.80 11.03 -7.63
N VAL A 100 -30.85 11.77 -7.28
CA VAL A 100 -31.22 12.04 -5.87
C VAL A 100 -31.53 10.75 -5.13
N GLN A 101 -32.23 9.80 -5.75
CA GLN A 101 -32.49 8.48 -5.18
C GLN A 101 -31.19 7.68 -5.03
N GLY A 102 -30.32 7.70 -6.04
CA GLY A 102 -29.00 7.06 -5.96
C GLY A 102 -28.14 7.59 -4.82
N PHE A 103 -28.09 8.91 -4.63
CA PHE A 103 -27.40 9.54 -3.49
C PHE A 103 -28.00 9.16 -2.15
N SER A 104 -29.32 9.22 -2.03
CA SER A 104 -30.04 8.88 -0.80
C SER A 104 -29.80 7.42 -0.41
N PHE A 105 -29.83 6.51 -1.39
CA PHE A 105 -29.60 5.09 -1.18
C PHE A 105 -28.14 4.80 -0.81
N ALA A 106 -27.19 5.38 -1.54
CA ALA A 106 -25.77 5.20 -1.27
C ALA A 106 -25.38 5.69 0.12
N ARG A 107 -25.89 6.85 0.54
CA ARG A 107 -25.68 7.38 1.90
C ARG A 107 -26.26 6.44 2.96
N ARG A 108 -27.51 6.02 2.78
CA ARG A 108 -28.22 5.15 3.75
C ARG A 108 -27.52 3.81 3.97
N HIS A 109 -26.86 3.30 2.94
CA HIS A 109 -26.22 1.98 2.95
C HIS A 109 -24.69 2.03 2.88
N SER A 110 -24.09 3.23 3.03
CA SER A 110 -22.65 3.44 2.93
C SER A 110 -22.01 2.81 1.68
N LEU A 111 -22.69 2.92 0.53
CA LEU A 111 -22.23 2.37 -0.74
C LEU A 111 -21.35 3.36 -1.48
N ARG A 112 -20.27 2.86 -2.08
CA ARG A 112 -19.44 3.63 -3.00
C ARG A 112 -20.24 3.95 -4.27
N LEU A 113 -20.19 5.21 -4.70
CA LEU A 113 -20.74 5.65 -5.98
C LEU A 113 -19.67 5.80 -7.05
N ALA A 114 -20.05 5.53 -8.29
CA ALA A 114 -19.33 5.95 -9.48
C ALA A 114 -20.25 6.79 -10.37
N ILE A 115 -19.72 7.82 -11.02
CA ILE A 115 -20.42 8.51 -12.11
C ILE A 115 -19.82 8.00 -13.41
N LYS A 116 -20.62 7.27 -14.20
CA LYS A 116 -20.16 6.75 -15.48
C LYS A 116 -20.91 7.43 -16.62
N ASN A 117 -20.14 8.04 -17.52
CA ASN A 117 -20.63 8.41 -18.85
C ASN A 117 -20.25 7.30 -19.84
N THR A 118 -19.09 7.43 -20.50
CA THR A 118 -18.64 6.51 -21.57
C THR A 118 -17.77 5.35 -21.08
N GLY A 119 -17.15 5.49 -19.90
CA GLY A 119 -16.12 4.56 -19.41
C GLY A 119 -14.71 4.82 -19.98
N HIS A 120 -14.51 5.92 -20.71
CA HIS A 120 -13.24 6.31 -21.36
C HIS A 120 -12.14 6.80 -20.40
N ASP A 121 -12.43 6.88 -19.10
CA ASP A 121 -11.50 7.39 -18.10
C ASP A 121 -10.30 6.44 -17.92
N TYR A 122 -9.09 6.96 -18.05
CA TYR A 122 -7.85 6.18 -17.90
C TYR A 122 -7.41 5.99 -16.44
N MET A 123 -8.02 6.75 -15.52
CA MET A 123 -7.62 6.87 -14.11
C MET A 123 -8.48 6.03 -13.16
N GLY A 124 -9.47 5.30 -13.66
CA GLY A 124 -10.39 4.50 -12.84
C GLY A 124 -11.45 5.32 -12.09
N LYS A 125 -11.65 6.60 -12.44
CA LYS A 125 -12.60 7.52 -11.77
C LYS A 125 -14.06 7.23 -12.08
N SER A 126 -14.34 6.49 -13.15
CA SER A 126 -15.71 6.15 -13.57
C SER A 126 -16.17 4.75 -13.13
N THR A 127 -15.45 4.13 -12.19
CA THR A 127 -15.77 2.79 -11.69
C THR A 127 -15.75 2.69 -10.16
N ALA A 128 -16.48 1.73 -9.62
CA ALA A 128 -16.59 1.49 -8.18
C ALA A 128 -16.86 0.01 -7.89
N LYS A 129 -15.81 -0.74 -7.52
CA LYS A 129 -15.95 -2.13 -7.07
C LYS A 129 -16.95 -2.24 -5.92
N GLY A 130 -17.91 -3.13 -6.06
CA GLY A 130 -18.96 -3.32 -5.04
C GLY A 130 -19.89 -2.10 -4.88
N GLY A 131 -19.89 -1.18 -5.84
CA GLY A 131 -20.62 0.09 -5.75
C GLY A 131 -21.85 0.17 -6.65
N LEU A 132 -22.44 1.36 -6.65
CA LEU A 132 -23.56 1.75 -7.51
C LEU A 132 -23.09 2.81 -8.52
N ALA A 133 -23.31 2.59 -9.81
CA ALA A 133 -23.07 3.62 -10.84
C ALA A 133 -24.30 4.51 -11.03
N LEU A 134 -24.07 5.80 -11.21
CA LEU A 134 -24.98 6.72 -11.87
C LEU A 134 -24.56 6.79 -13.34
N TRP A 135 -25.29 6.09 -14.20
CA TRP A 135 -24.96 5.97 -15.62
C TRP A 135 -25.66 7.06 -16.44
N THR A 136 -24.90 8.08 -16.84
CA THR A 136 -25.42 9.28 -17.51
C THR A 136 -25.33 9.22 -19.04
N SER A 137 -24.88 8.10 -19.60
CA SER A 137 -24.64 7.87 -21.03
C SER A 137 -25.86 8.10 -21.93
N ASN A 138 -27.07 7.94 -21.37
CA ASN A 138 -28.33 8.04 -22.11
C ASN A 138 -28.97 9.44 -22.07
N LEU A 139 -28.38 10.40 -21.34
CA LEU A 139 -28.79 11.81 -21.37
C LEU A 139 -28.28 12.47 -22.67
N ARG A 140 -28.90 12.17 -23.81
CA ARG A 140 -28.42 12.55 -25.16
C ARG A 140 -29.19 13.69 -25.83
N SER A 141 -29.89 14.52 -25.06
CA SER A 141 -30.58 15.69 -25.60
C SER A 141 -29.59 16.71 -26.18
N ILE A 142 -29.90 17.29 -27.34
CA ILE A 142 -29.12 18.38 -27.95
C ILE A 142 -30.07 19.48 -28.40
N GLU A 143 -29.80 20.71 -27.98
CA GLU A 143 -30.58 21.89 -28.32
C GLU A 143 -29.63 23.02 -28.76
N VAL A 144 -29.86 23.57 -29.96
CA VAL A 144 -29.12 24.75 -30.45
C VAL A 144 -29.91 26.00 -30.11
N LEU A 145 -29.25 26.97 -29.49
CA LEU A 145 -29.84 28.13 -28.83
C LEU A 145 -29.27 29.44 -29.40
N ASP A 146 -30.13 30.44 -29.53
CA ASP A 146 -29.71 31.85 -29.54
C ASP A 146 -29.57 32.32 -28.09
N PHE A 147 -28.38 32.14 -27.52
CA PHE A 147 -28.16 32.33 -26.08
C PHE A 147 -27.81 33.78 -25.75
N ALA A 148 -28.40 34.30 -24.67
CA ALA A 148 -28.11 35.62 -24.14
C ALA A 148 -28.00 35.56 -22.60
N SER A 149 -26.93 36.11 -22.07
CA SER A 149 -26.64 36.28 -20.65
C SER A 149 -25.82 37.55 -20.45
N GLU A 150 -25.60 37.97 -19.21
CA GLU A 150 -24.74 39.12 -18.90
C GLU A 150 -23.30 38.96 -19.40
N THR A 151 -22.81 37.72 -19.52
CA THR A 151 -21.42 37.42 -19.89
C THR A 151 -21.23 36.97 -21.34
N TYR A 152 -22.31 36.62 -22.05
CA TYR A 152 -22.22 36.11 -23.43
C TYR A 152 -23.55 36.26 -24.17
N THR A 153 -23.45 36.72 -25.43
CA THR A 153 -24.52 36.70 -26.42
C THR A 153 -24.01 36.06 -27.71
N GLY A 154 -24.77 35.11 -28.24
CA GLY A 154 -24.44 34.39 -29.48
C GLY A 154 -25.01 32.98 -29.52
N PRO A 155 -24.73 32.22 -30.60
CA PRO A 155 -25.17 30.85 -30.71
C PRO A 155 -24.53 29.97 -29.64
N ALA A 156 -25.31 29.07 -29.04
CA ALA A 156 -24.86 28.09 -28.06
C ALA A 156 -25.49 26.73 -28.34
N ILE A 157 -24.94 25.67 -27.73
CA ILE A 157 -25.51 24.33 -27.76
C ILE A 157 -25.64 23.84 -26.33
N ARG A 158 -26.86 23.48 -25.92
CA ARG A 158 -27.11 22.72 -24.71
C ARG A 158 -27.09 21.24 -25.02
N MET A 159 -26.29 20.50 -24.28
CA MET A 159 -26.04 19.07 -24.47
C MET A 159 -26.24 18.33 -23.16
N GLY A 160 -27.01 17.25 -23.20
CA GLY A 160 -27.09 16.32 -22.09
C GLY A 160 -25.74 15.64 -21.82
N ALA A 161 -25.54 15.15 -20.60
CA ALA A 161 -24.28 14.57 -20.14
C ALA A 161 -23.77 13.42 -21.04
N GLY A 162 -24.68 12.69 -21.68
CA GLY A 162 -24.40 11.55 -22.54
C GLY A 162 -24.04 11.90 -23.99
N VAL A 163 -24.05 13.17 -24.40
CA VAL A 163 -23.74 13.55 -25.80
C VAL A 163 -22.27 13.28 -26.15
N ARG A 164 -22.04 12.61 -27.27
CA ARG A 164 -20.71 12.30 -27.84
C ARG A 164 -20.19 13.42 -28.73
N GLY A 165 -18.88 13.44 -28.98
CA GLY A 165 -18.24 14.41 -29.86
C GLY A 165 -18.88 14.48 -31.24
N LEU A 166 -19.04 13.33 -31.90
CA LEU A 166 -19.63 13.28 -33.24
C LEU A 166 -21.08 13.79 -33.29
N GLU A 167 -21.87 13.45 -32.27
CA GLU A 167 -23.26 13.92 -32.16
C GLU A 167 -23.31 15.45 -32.03
N ALA A 168 -22.43 16.03 -31.20
CA ALA A 168 -22.29 17.47 -31.03
C ALA A 168 -21.86 18.17 -32.33
N TYR A 169 -20.87 17.63 -33.05
CA TYR A 169 -20.42 18.20 -34.33
C TYR A 169 -21.52 18.15 -35.40
N THR A 170 -22.26 17.05 -35.47
CA THR A 170 -23.37 16.87 -36.42
C THR A 170 -24.50 17.86 -36.14
N ALA A 171 -24.89 18.02 -34.87
CA ALA A 171 -25.93 18.96 -34.49
C ALA A 171 -25.54 20.42 -34.77
N ALA A 172 -24.27 20.79 -34.53
CA ALA A 172 -23.76 22.11 -34.87
C ALA A 172 -23.79 22.36 -36.39
N ALA A 173 -23.25 21.42 -37.17
CA ALA A 173 -23.15 21.55 -38.63
C ALA A 173 -24.52 21.72 -39.31
N ASN A 174 -25.55 21.01 -38.81
CA ASN A 174 -26.93 21.14 -39.29
C ASN A 174 -27.54 22.55 -39.14
N LYS A 175 -26.90 23.42 -38.34
CA LYS A 175 -27.29 24.82 -38.15
C LYS A 175 -26.26 25.79 -38.73
N GLY A 176 -25.30 25.32 -39.52
CA GLY A 176 -24.21 26.15 -40.03
C GLY A 176 -23.27 26.62 -38.93
N LEU A 177 -23.13 25.83 -37.87
CA LEU A 177 -22.31 26.12 -36.69
C LEU A 177 -21.23 25.04 -36.51
N ARG A 178 -20.24 25.36 -35.68
CA ARG A 178 -19.25 24.43 -35.15
C ARG A 178 -19.11 24.60 -33.64
N VAL A 179 -18.67 23.55 -32.97
CA VAL A 179 -18.51 23.48 -31.51
C VAL A 179 -17.18 22.82 -31.16
N VAL A 180 -16.57 23.23 -30.04
CA VAL A 180 -15.32 22.65 -29.55
C VAL A 180 -15.60 21.30 -28.89
N GLY A 181 -14.85 20.27 -29.30
CA GLY A 181 -14.86 18.94 -28.71
C GLY A 181 -13.52 18.22 -28.98
N GLY A 182 -13.41 16.99 -28.51
CA GLY A 182 -12.18 16.20 -28.57
C GLY A 182 -11.84 15.59 -29.94
N PHE A 183 -10.61 15.09 -30.07
CA PHE A 183 -10.19 14.33 -31.25
C PHE A 183 -10.95 13.01 -31.41
N CYS A 184 -11.24 12.31 -30.31
CA CYS A 184 -11.97 11.04 -30.32
C CYS A 184 -13.50 11.25 -30.47
N PRO A 185 -14.16 10.66 -31.49
CA PRO A 185 -15.60 10.87 -31.74
C PRO A 185 -16.52 10.39 -30.60
N THR A 186 -16.11 9.34 -29.90
CA THR A 186 -16.87 8.62 -28.87
C THR A 186 -16.70 9.20 -27.46
N VAL A 187 -15.91 10.26 -27.29
CA VAL A 187 -15.76 10.92 -26.00
C VAL A 187 -17.03 11.70 -25.66
N GLY A 188 -17.51 11.53 -24.43
CA GLY A 188 -18.65 12.28 -23.91
C GLY A 188 -18.26 13.73 -23.61
N VAL A 189 -18.71 14.66 -24.46
CA VAL A 189 -18.31 16.08 -24.41
C VAL A 189 -18.66 16.71 -23.07
N ALA A 190 -19.80 16.33 -22.51
CA ALA A 190 -20.32 16.85 -21.25
C ALA A 190 -19.84 16.14 -19.97
N GLY A 191 -19.08 15.06 -20.13
CA GLY A 191 -18.47 14.33 -19.04
C GLY A 191 -17.10 14.87 -18.63
N GLY A 192 -16.18 13.94 -18.39
CA GLY A 192 -14.81 14.24 -17.98
C GLY A 192 -14.02 15.12 -18.94
N TYR A 193 -14.36 15.10 -20.23
CA TYR A 193 -13.72 15.92 -21.26
C TYR A 193 -13.72 17.40 -20.88
N THR A 194 -14.91 18.02 -20.84
CA THR A 194 -15.04 19.45 -20.51
C THR A 194 -14.71 19.70 -19.05
N GLN A 195 -15.09 18.79 -18.14
CA GLN A 195 -14.86 19.00 -16.70
C GLN A 195 -13.37 19.00 -16.30
N GLY A 196 -12.51 18.30 -17.04
CA GLY A 196 -11.05 18.27 -16.80
C GLY A 196 -10.25 19.25 -17.66
N GLY A 197 -10.88 20.00 -18.56
CA GLY A 197 -10.22 20.92 -19.50
C GLY A 197 -10.72 20.71 -20.92
N GLY A 198 -10.30 19.63 -21.58
CA GLY A 198 -10.75 19.24 -22.92
C GLY A 198 -10.03 19.98 -24.04
N HIS A 199 -9.04 19.33 -24.66
CA HIS A 199 -8.39 19.83 -25.88
C HIS A 199 -8.97 19.16 -27.13
N GLY A 200 -8.72 19.71 -28.32
CA GLY A 200 -9.23 19.15 -29.57
C GLY A 200 -8.86 19.98 -30.80
N PRO A 201 -9.33 19.59 -32.00
CA PRO A 201 -8.93 20.19 -33.29
C PRO A 201 -9.14 21.71 -33.39
N LEU A 202 -10.04 22.26 -32.58
CA LEU A 202 -10.41 23.67 -32.59
C LEU A 202 -9.82 24.47 -31.42
N SER A 203 -9.03 23.84 -30.55
CA SER A 203 -8.58 24.46 -29.29
C SER A 203 -7.70 25.68 -29.50
N SER A 204 -6.83 25.67 -30.51
CA SER A 204 -6.01 26.84 -30.83
C SER A 204 -6.82 28.01 -31.37
N GLN A 205 -8.02 27.84 -31.89
CA GLN A 205 -8.84 28.97 -32.32
C GLN A 205 -9.72 29.48 -31.16
N TYR A 206 -10.32 28.57 -30.41
CA TYR A 206 -11.42 28.91 -29.48
C TYR A 206 -11.13 28.70 -27.99
N GLY A 207 -10.03 28.04 -27.63
CA GLY A 207 -9.73 27.63 -26.25
C GLY A 207 -10.16 26.20 -25.95
N LEU A 208 -10.04 25.79 -24.68
CA LEU A 208 -10.40 24.45 -24.23
C LEU A 208 -11.93 24.25 -24.18
N GLY A 209 -12.38 23.00 -24.03
CA GLY A 209 -13.79 22.68 -23.79
C GLY A 209 -14.35 23.41 -22.57
N ALA A 210 -13.60 23.40 -21.45
CA ALA A 210 -13.93 24.12 -20.22
C ALA A 210 -14.08 25.64 -20.43
N ASP A 211 -13.33 26.22 -21.38
CA ASP A 211 -13.41 27.64 -21.71
C ASP A 211 -14.71 27.99 -22.46
N GLN A 212 -15.40 27.00 -23.03
CA GLN A 212 -16.63 27.21 -23.79
C GLN A 212 -17.90 27.22 -22.93
N VAL A 213 -17.82 26.78 -21.67
CA VAL A 213 -19.01 26.54 -20.87
C VAL A 213 -19.69 27.85 -20.47
N LEU A 214 -21.00 27.92 -20.65
CA LEU A 214 -21.87 29.01 -20.23
C LEU A 214 -22.68 28.61 -18.98
N GLU A 215 -23.19 27.36 -18.95
CA GLU A 215 -24.00 26.84 -17.86
C GLU A 215 -23.68 25.35 -17.60
N TRP A 216 -23.74 24.94 -16.34
CA TRP A 216 -23.78 23.55 -15.90
C TRP A 216 -25.10 23.29 -15.19
N GLU A 217 -25.86 22.28 -15.63
CA GLU A 217 -27.02 21.76 -14.91
C GLU A 217 -26.61 20.50 -14.15
N VAL A 218 -26.78 20.50 -12.83
CA VAL A 218 -26.21 19.47 -11.96
C VAL A 218 -27.12 19.08 -10.80
N ILE A 219 -26.86 17.91 -10.24
CA ILE A 219 -27.36 17.46 -8.94
C ILE A 219 -26.20 17.41 -7.95
N THR A 220 -26.27 18.21 -6.88
CA THR A 220 -25.26 18.18 -5.81
C THR A 220 -25.41 16.91 -4.97
N PRO A 221 -24.34 16.45 -4.29
CA PRO A 221 -24.42 15.35 -3.32
C PRO A 221 -25.48 15.52 -2.22
N GLN A 222 -25.90 16.75 -1.92
CA GLN A 222 -27.00 17.04 -0.99
C GLN A 222 -28.40 16.84 -1.63
N GLY A 223 -28.46 16.56 -2.93
CA GLY A 223 -29.68 16.34 -3.69
C GLY A 223 -30.27 17.61 -4.32
N GLU A 224 -29.52 18.71 -4.37
CA GLU A 224 -30.01 19.98 -4.95
C GLU A 224 -29.85 19.98 -6.47
N HIS A 225 -30.91 20.33 -7.18
CA HIS A 225 -30.87 20.56 -8.64
C HIS A 225 -30.52 22.02 -8.92
N LEU A 226 -29.29 22.24 -9.37
CA LEU A 226 -28.72 23.57 -9.56
C LEU A 226 -28.35 23.82 -11.02
N VAL A 227 -28.37 25.10 -11.41
CA VAL A 227 -27.73 25.59 -12.63
C VAL A 227 -26.63 26.57 -12.25
N ALA A 228 -25.37 26.12 -12.40
CA ALA A 228 -24.18 26.89 -12.11
C ALA A 228 -23.71 27.65 -13.36
N THR A 229 -23.48 28.96 -13.19
CA THR A 229 -23.04 29.90 -14.23
C THR A 229 -21.93 30.79 -13.67
N PRO A 230 -21.24 31.61 -14.48
CA PRO A 230 -20.24 32.55 -13.97
C PRO A 230 -20.75 33.51 -12.88
N LEU A 231 -22.06 33.75 -12.80
CA LEU A 231 -22.68 34.70 -11.88
C LEU A 231 -23.58 34.04 -10.81
N ARG A 232 -23.93 32.76 -10.96
CA ARG A 232 -24.79 32.01 -10.03
C ARG A 232 -24.15 30.67 -9.68
N HIS A 233 -23.97 30.38 -8.39
CA HIS A 233 -23.14 29.25 -7.93
C HIS A 233 -21.77 29.25 -8.62
N SER A 234 -21.17 30.44 -8.72
CA SER A 234 -19.98 30.70 -9.53
C SER A 234 -18.75 29.90 -9.09
N ASP A 235 -18.69 29.54 -7.81
CA ASP A 235 -17.68 28.63 -7.27
C ASP A 235 -17.84 27.20 -7.81
N LEU A 236 -19.06 26.66 -7.86
CA LEU A 236 -19.34 25.36 -8.47
C LEU A 236 -19.11 25.37 -9.99
N TYR A 237 -19.54 26.44 -10.67
CA TYR A 237 -19.24 26.64 -12.10
C TYR A 237 -17.74 26.61 -12.36
N TRP A 238 -16.97 27.34 -11.54
CA TRP A 238 -15.53 27.42 -11.65
C TRP A 238 -14.89 26.03 -11.49
N ALA A 239 -15.27 25.28 -10.45
CA ALA A 239 -14.75 23.94 -10.19
C ALA A 239 -15.12 22.91 -11.26
N LEU A 240 -16.37 22.92 -11.75
CA LEU A 240 -16.80 22.04 -12.85
C LEU A 240 -16.12 22.37 -14.18
N SER A 241 -15.61 23.58 -14.35
CA SER A 241 -14.95 24.04 -15.58
C SER A 241 -13.42 23.88 -15.47
N GLY A 242 -12.93 22.65 -15.35
CA GLY A 242 -11.48 22.33 -15.35
C GLY A 242 -10.95 21.74 -14.04
N GLY A 243 -11.75 21.66 -12.98
CA GLY A 243 -11.37 21.08 -11.69
C GLY A 243 -11.51 19.56 -11.61
N GLY A 244 -11.90 18.91 -12.70
CA GLY A 244 -11.98 17.46 -12.86
C GLY A 244 -13.36 16.86 -12.61
N PRO A 245 -13.72 15.76 -13.32
CA PRO A 245 -15.02 15.13 -13.17
C PRO A 245 -15.16 14.30 -11.91
N GLY A 246 -16.42 13.98 -11.59
CA GLY A 246 -16.75 12.91 -10.65
C GLY A 246 -16.66 13.30 -9.18
N THR A 247 -16.46 14.59 -8.86
CA THR A 247 -16.14 15.02 -7.49
C THR A 247 -17.04 16.12 -6.94
N TYR A 248 -17.53 17.08 -7.74
CA TYR A 248 -18.31 18.21 -7.21
C TYR A 248 -19.82 18.00 -7.27
N ALA A 249 -20.32 17.41 -8.35
CA ALA A 249 -21.74 17.16 -8.60
C ALA A 249 -21.91 16.15 -9.75
N VAL A 250 -23.12 15.61 -9.91
CA VAL A 250 -23.51 14.86 -11.11
C VAL A 250 -24.02 15.84 -12.15
N VAL A 251 -23.34 15.93 -13.30
CA VAL A 251 -23.78 16.74 -14.43
C VAL A 251 -24.92 16.04 -15.17
N LEU A 252 -26.01 16.77 -15.40
CA LEU A 252 -27.14 16.35 -16.24
C LEU A 252 -27.02 16.93 -17.64
N SER A 253 -26.65 18.21 -17.75
CA SER A 253 -26.42 18.88 -19.02
C SER A 253 -25.42 20.03 -18.86
N LEU A 254 -24.91 20.51 -19.99
CA LEU A 254 -24.13 21.75 -20.05
C LEU A 254 -24.52 22.56 -21.29
N THR A 255 -24.32 23.87 -21.22
CA THR A 255 -24.47 24.77 -22.37
C THR A 255 -23.12 25.35 -22.73
N VAL A 256 -22.71 25.24 -23.99
CA VAL A 256 -21.44 25.77 -24.52
C VAL A 256 -21.64 26.71 -25.69
N ARG A 257 -20.66 27.59 -25.88
CA ARG A 257 -20.57 28.46 -27.07
C ARG A 257 -20.53 27.62 -28.35
N ALA A 258 -21.29 28.05 -29.34
CA ALA A 258 -21.13 27.65 -30.73
C ALA A 258 -20.59 28.83 -31.55
N TYR A 259 -20.07 28.50 -32.73
CA TYR A 259 -19.45 29.47 -33.63
C TYR A 259 -20.00 29.27 -35.04
N PRO A 260 -20.16 30.34 -35.84
CA PRO A 260 -20.42 30.19 -37.27
C PRO A 260 -19.39 29.25 -37.90
N ASP A 261 -19.88 28.31 -38.69
CA ASP A 261 -19.00 27.41 -39.42
C ASP A 261 -18.42 28.09 -40.67
N GLY A 262 -17.47 27.43 -41.30
CA GLY A 262 -16.85 27.89 -42.53
C GLY A 262 -15.64 27.04 -42.90
N PRO A 263 -14.91 27.43 -43.96
CA PRO A 263 -13.82 26.63 -44.50
C PRO A 263 -12.78 26.25 -43.43
N ILE A 264 -12.36 24.99 -43.42
CA ILE A 264 -11.29 24.50 -42.54
C ILE A 264 -10.14 24.00 -43.40
N GLY A 265 -9.01 24.69 -43.31
CA GLY A 265 -7.75 24.22 -43.87
C GLY A 265 -7.22 23.03 -43.07
N GLY A 266 -6.71 22.01 -43.77
CA GLY A 266 -6.19 20.81 -43.12
C GLY A 266 -5.03 20.19 -43.86
N ALA A 267 -4.13 19.53 -43.14
CA ALA A 267 -3.06 18.74 -43.72
C ALA A 267 -2.76 17.49 -42.91
N THR A 268 -2.47 16.39 -43.60
CA THR A 268 -1.91 15.16 -43.02
C THR A 268 -0.61 14.82 -43.73
N LEU A 269 0.38 14.37 -42.96
CA LEU A 269 1.68 13.94 -43.47
C LEU A 269 2.04 12.62 -42.78
N ALA A 270 2.54 11.64 -43.52
CA ALA A 270 3.10 10.42 -42.93
C ALA A 270 4.27 9.88 -43.76
N PHE A 271 5.31 9.40 -43.09
CA PHE A 271 6.43 8.70 -43.75
C PHE A 271 7.08 7.68 -42.80
N SER A 272 7.77 6.71 -43.38
CA SER A 272 8.52 5.67 -42.66
C SER A 272 9.91 6.19 -42.30
N THR A 273 10.39 5.89 -41.10
CA THR A 273 11.78 6.18 -40.69
C THR A 273 12.77 5.17 -41.29
N ALA A 274 12.28 4.09 -41.91
CA ALA A 274 13.12 3.07 -42.53
C ALA A 274 13.94 3.67 -43.70
N GLY A 275 15.27 3.49 -43.64
CA GLY A 275 16.20 4.03 -44.64
C GLY A 275 16.63 5.48 -44.41
N VAL A 276 16.06 6.16 -43.41
CA VAL A 276 16.48 7.51 -43.00
C VAL A 276 17.53 7.39 -41.90
N ALA A 277 18.64 8.14 -42.01
CA ALA A 277 19.62 8.17 -40.94
C ALA A 277 18.98 8.75 -39.66
N LYS A 278 19.28 8.15 -38.50
CA LYS A 278 18.62 8.53 -37.24
C LYS A 278 18.76 10.01 -36.92
N ASP A 279 19.95 10.57 -37.08
CA ASP A 279 20.19 11.99 -36.76
C ASP A 279 19.45 12.92 -37.73
N ASP A 280 19.34 12.55 -39.01
CA ASP A 280 18.57 13.30 -39.99
C ASP A 280 17.06 13.30 -39.65
N PHE A 281 16.52 12.15 -39.24
CA PHE A 281 15.14 12.07 -38.77
C PHE A 281 14.90 12.97 -37.55
N TRP A 282 15.78 12.93 -36.55
CA TRP A 282 15.63 13.75 -35.35
C TRP A 282 15.85 15.24 -35.60
N ASN A 283 16.70 15.61 -36.57
CA ASN A 283 16.84 16.97 -37.04
C ASN A 283 15.57 17.46 -37.75
N PHE A 284 14.95 16.61 -38.59
CA PHE A 284 13.64 16.88 -39.19
C PHE A 284 12.56 17.04 -38.10
N PHE A 285 12.51 16.14 -37.13
CA PHE A 285 11.53 16.20 -36.04
C PHE A 285 11.70 17.47 -35.20
N LYS A 286 12.93 17.88 -34.92
CA LYS A 286 13.24 19.16 -34.28
C LYS A 286 12.75 20.34 -35.12
N PHE A 287 13.01 20.33 -36.42
CA PHE A 287 12.51 21.38 -37.31
C PHE A 287 10.97 21.46 -37.29
N TRP A 288 10.27 20.33 -37.25
CA TRP A 288 8.82 20.31 -37.02
C TRP A 288 8.45 20.95 -35.68
N GLN A 289 9.13 20.62 -34.57
CA GLN A 289 8.88 21.27 -33.27
C GLN A 289 9.06 22.80 -33.33
N ASP A 290 10.11 23.27 -34.01
CA ASP A 290 10.42 24.70 -34.15
C ASP A 290 9.36 25.45 -35.00
N LEU A 291 8.57 24.77 -35.83
CA LEU A 291 7.46 25.35 -36.61
C LEU A 291 6.15 25.48 -35.82
N LEU A 292 5.97 24.72 -34.74
CA LEU A 292 4.74 24.68 -33.95
C LEU A 292 4.34 26.05 -33.35
N PRO A 293 5.25 26.89 -32.84
CA PRO A 293 4.92 28.24 -32.38
C PRO A 293 4.16 29.07 -33.42
N SER A 294 4.59 29.05 -34.67
CA SER A 294 3.97 29.79 -35.77
C SER A 294 2.61 29.21 -36.15
N LEU A 295 2.51 27.88 -36.24
CA LEU A 295 1.27 27.18 -36.56
C LEU A 295 0.17 27.45 -35.53
N THR A 296 0.51 27.40 -34.24
CA THR A 296 -0.46 27.62 -33.15
C THR A 296 -0.86 29.08 -33.02
N THR A 297 0.06 30.03 -33.24
CA THR A 297 -0.23 31.48 -33.26
C THR A 297 -1.22 31.85 -34.36
N ALA A 298 -1.18 31.13 -35.48
CA ALA A 298 -2.14 31.25 -36.58
C ALA A 298 -3.53 30.68 -36.28
N GLY A 299 -3.77 30.17 -35.07
CA GLY A 299 -5.01 29.49 -34.66
C GLY A 299 -5.05 28.00 -35.03
N GLY A 300 -3.92 27.43 -35.48
CA GLY A 300 -3.82 26.03 -35.88
C GLY A 300 -3.63 25.08 -34.71
N THR A 301 -4.29 23.93 -34.74
CA THR A 301 -4.01 22.80 -33.84
C THR A 301 -3.48 21.64 -34.68
N ALA A 302 -2.46 20.93 -34.18
CA ALA A 302 -1.94 19.75 -34.85
C ALA A 302 -1.87 18.55 -33.91
N GLY A 303 -2.56 17.47 -34.27
CA GLY A 303 -2.30 16.14 -33.72
C GLY A 303 -1.17 15.48 -34.50
N TYR A 304 -0.18 14.91 -33.82
CA TYR A 304 0.91 14.17 -34.46
C TYR A 304 1.47 13.12 -33.51
N ALA A 305 2.19 12.14 -34.03
CA ALA A 305 2.90 11.18 -33.20
C ALA A 305 4.18 10.70 -33.86
N VAL A 306 5.03 10.12 -33.03
CA VAL A 306 6.28 9.50 -33.43
C VAL A 306 6.36 8.10 -32.81
N THR A 307 6.79 7.16 -33.64
CA THR A 307 7.09 5.78 -33.26
C THR A 307 8.52 5.45 -33.69
N LYS A 308 8.99 4.24 -33.39
CA LYS A 308 10.30 3.76 -33.87
C LYS A 308 10.37 3.72 -35.41
N ASP A 309 9.24 3.46 -36.05
CA ASP A 309 9.17 3.12 -37.48
C ASP A 309 8.55 4.21 -38.36
N ALA A 310 7.85 5.19 -37.77
CA ALA A 310 7.11 6.19 -38.53
C ALA A 310 6.88 7.50 -37.77
N PHE A 311 6.72 8.56 -38.54
CA PHE A 311 6.20 9.86 -38.10
C PHE A 311 4.93 10.20 -38.86
N PHE A 312 3.94 10.75 -38.16
CA PHE A 312 2.70 11.18 -38.78
C PHE A 312 2.06 12.40 -38.11
N ILE A 313 1.45 13.24 -38.94
CA ILE A 313 0.61 14.38 -38.59
C ILE A 313 -0.82 14.03 -39.01
N ALA A 314 -1.75 14.03 -38.05
CA ALA A 314 -3.13 13.58 -38.25
C ALA A 314 -4.15 14.29 -37.34
N PRO A 315 -4.81 15.37 -37.80
CA PRO A 315 -4.37 16.32 -38.82
C PRO A 315 -3.89 17.65 -38.21
N ILE A 316 -3.32 18.52 -39.05
CA ILE A 316 -3.35 19.98 -38.83
C ILE A 316 -4.77 20.47 -39.11
N THR A 317 -5.30 21.34 -38.24
CA THR A 317 -6.62 21.96 -38.36
C THR A 317 -6.49 23.48 -38.24
N LEU A 318 -6.88 24.21 -39.27
CA LEU A 318 -6.76 25.66 -39.39
C LEU A 318 -8.10 26.27 -39.82
N PRO A 319 -8.93 26.74 -38.87
CA PRO A 319 -10.21 27.35 -39.20
C PRO A 319 -10.07 28.64 -40.02
N GLY A 320 -10.83 28.75 -41.11
CA GLY A 320 -10.82 29.91 -42.03
C GLY A 320 -9.74 29.87 -43.11
N TRP A 321 -8.90 28.83 -43.16
CA TRP A 321 -7.77 28.77 -44.09
C TRP A 321 -8.12 28.05 -45.39
N THR A 322 -7.59 28.59 -46.49
CA THR A 322 -7.64 27.98 -47.82
C THR A 322 -6.54 26.94 -48.00
N LYS A 323 -6.72 26.04 -48.97
CA LYS A 323 -5.71 25.02 -49.32
C LYS A 323 -4.34 25.64 -49.63
N GLN A 324 -4.31 26.79 -50.32
CA GLN A 324 -3.06 27.47 -50.68
C GLN A 324 -2.33 28.04 -49.46
N GLN A 325 -3.05 28.61 -48.49
CA GLN A 325 -2.44 29.08 -47.24
C GLN A 325 -1.86 27.92 -46.42
N VAL A 326 -2.57 26.78 -46.35
CA VAL A 326 -2.05 25.58 -45.67
C VAL A 326 -0.81 25.05 -46.38
N SER A 327 -0.84 24.97 -47.72
CA SER A 327 0.34 24.57 -48.51
C SER A 327 1.54 25.47 -48.27
N GLY A 328 1.33 26.78 -48.19
CA GLY A 328 2.41 27.73 -47.88
C GLY A 328 2.96 27.59 -46.45
N LEU A 329 2.12 27.23 -45.48
CA LEU A 329 2.56 26.99 -44.09
C LEU A 329 3.45 25.75 -43.97
N ILE A 330 3.13 24.68 -44.70
CA ILE A 330 3.84 23.40 -44.61
C ILE A 330 4.95 23.23 -45.64
N SER A 331 5.09 24.14 -46.62
CA SER A 331 6.12 24.02 -47.66
C SER A 331 7.54 23.86 -47.09
N PRO A 332 7.95 24.56 -46.00
CA PRO A 332 9.28 24.37 -45.44
C PRO A 332 9.50 22.93 -44.92
N LEU A 333 8.44 22.24 -44.49
CA LEU A 333 8.51 20.85 -44.05
C LEU A 333 8.66 19.89 -45.24
N VAL A 334 8.01 20.22 -46.36
CA VAL A 334 8.11 19.46 -47.62
C VAL A 334 9.51 19.58 -48.19
N ASP A 335 10.05 20.80 -48.26
CA ASP A 335 11.41 21.06 -48.75
C ASP A 335 12.45 20.22 -47.98
N ARG A 336 12.28 20.08 -46.65
CA ARG A 336 13.14 19.22 -45.82
C ARG A 336 13.02 17.73 -46.13
N LEU A 337 11.83 17.24 -46.45
CA LEU A 337 11.65 15.82 -46.81
C LEU A 337 12.24 15.51 -48.19
N ASP A 338 12.09 16.44 -49.13
CA ASP A 338 12.68 16.34 -50.46
C ASP A 338 14.22 16.39 -50.39
N GLU A 339 14.79 17.24 -49.52
CA GLU A 339 16.24 17.26 -49.22
C GLU A 339 16.77 15.93 -48.65
N LEU A 340 15.95 15.22 -47.88
CA LEU A 340 16.29 13.93 -47.28
C LEU A 340 16.01 12.72 -48.19
N ASP A 341 15.48 12.94 -49.40
CA ASP A 341 15.07 11.90 -50.36
C ASP A 341 14.11 10.85 -49.75
N VAL A 342 13.19 11.30 -48.89
CA VAL A 342 12.24 10.42 -48.20
C VAL A 342 10.92 10.35 -48.95
N GLN A 343 10.36 9.15 -49.11
CA GLN A 343 9.01 8.97 -49.62
C GLN A 343 7.97 9.26 -48.52
N TYR A 344 7.07 10.21 -48.78
CA TYR A 344 6.03 10.62 -47.84
C TYR A 344 4.64 10.70 -48.49
N MET A 345 3.61 10.56 -47.67
CA MET A 345 2.22 10.79 -48.03
C MET A 345 1.76 12.13 -47.45
N LEU A 346 1.63 13.14 -48.31
CA LEU A 346 1.08 14.44 -47.94
C LEU A 346 -0.30 14.65 -48.56
N LYS A 347 -1.27 15.05 -47.74
CA LYS A 347 -2.60 15.45 -48.22
C LYS A 347 -2.95 16.82 -47.64
N VAL A 348 -3.10 17.81 -48.51
CA VAL A 348 -3.55 19.16 -48.15
C VAL A 348 -4.98 19.39 -48.63
N THR A 349 -5.80 19.91 -47.74
CA THR A 349 -7.26 20.02 -47.88
C THR A 349 -7.75 21.38 -47.40
N SER A 350 -8.95 21.74 -47.84
CA SER A 350 -9.73 22.85 -47.30
C SER A 350 -11.18 22.48 -47.50
N GLU A 351 -11.81 21.98 -46.44
CA GLU A 351 -13.20 21.51 -46.51
C GLU A 351 -14.16 22.65 -46.16
N PRO A 352 -15.36 22.72 -46.78
CA PRO A 352 -16.34 23.78 -46.55
C PRO A 352 -16.80 23.95 -45.09
N THR A 353 -16.85 22.86 -44.33
CA THR A 353 -17.39 22.80 -42.97
C THR A 353 -16.44 22.07 -42.02
N PHE A 354 -16.60 22.32 -40.72
CA PHE A 354 -15.82 21.60 -39.70
C PHE A 354 -16.13 20.10 -39.67
N LEU A 355 -17.39 19.71 -39.82
CA LEU A 355 -17.77 18.30 -39.82
C LEU A 355 -17.18 17.53 -41.00
N GLU A 356 -17.09 18.13 -42.18
CA GLU A 356 -16.46 17.50 -43.35
C GLU A 356 -14.95 17.33 -43.15
N HIS A 357 -14.25 18.36 -42.64
CA HIS A 357 -12.84 18.25 -42.25
C HIS A 357 -12.64 17.15 -41.21
N TYR A 358 -13.46 17.14 -40.15
CA TYR A 358 -13.38 16.14 -39.10
C TYR A 358 -13.66 14.72 -39.64
N SER A 359 -14.68 14.54 -40.48
CA SER A 359 -15.03 13.24 -41.07
C SER A 359 -13.92 12.70 -41.98
N LYS A 360 -13.22 13.61 -42.68
CA LYS A 360 -12.14 13.26 -43.60
C LYS A 360 -10.87 12.81 -42.89
N HIS A 361 -10.59 13.38 -41.71
CA HIS A 361 -9.33 13.16 -40.99
C HIS A 361 -9.46 12.31 -39.71
N GLY A 362 -10.64 12.29 -39.09
CA GLY A 362 -10.95 11.53 -37.87
C GLY A 362 -11.67 10.20 -38.11
N GLY A 363 -11.76 9.78 -39.38
CA GLY A 363 -12.43 8.53 -39.77
C GLY A 363 -11.60 7.25 -39.52
N PRO A 364 -12.20 6.06 -39.71
CA PRO A 364 -13.59 5.86 -40.15
C PRO A 364 -14.60 6.14 -39.04
N LEU A 365 -15.55 7.04 -39.31
CA LEU A 365 -16.68 7.33 -38.41
C LEU A 365 -17.67 6.15 -38.41
N PRO A 366 -18.48 5.95 -37.35
CA PRO A 366 -18.67 6.83 -36.18
C PRO A 366 -17.60 6.71 -35.09
N ARG A 367 -16.70 5.73 -35.18
CA ARG A 367 -15.77 5.37 -34.09
C ARG A 367 -14.41 6.04 -34.13
N GLY A 368 -13.91 6.32 -35.33
CA GLY A 368 -12.55 6.80 -35.56
C GLY A 368 -11.48 5.70 -35.36
N PRO A 369 -10.20 6.06 -35.40
CA PRO A 369 -9.08 5.11 -35.30
C PRO A 369 -8.68 4.79 -33.85
N TYR A 370 -9.43 5.25 -32.85
CA TYR A 370 -9.03 5.18 -31.44
C TYR A 370 -9.45 3.87 -30.80
N THR A 371 -8.48 3.15 -30.26
CA THR A 371 -8.68 1.86 -29.60
C THR A 371 -8.28 1.97 -28.13
N ILE A 372 -8.72 1.01 -27.31
CA ILE A 372 -8.56 1.10 -25.85
C ILE A 372 -7.29 0.43 -25.32
N HIS A 373 -6.47 -0.19 -26.17
CA HIS A 373 -5.35 -1.04 -25.76
C HIS A 373 -4.09 -0.24 -25.38
N HIS A 374 -4.26 0.94 -24.76
CA HIS A 374 -3.17 1.83 -24.42
C HIS A 374 -3.19 2.16 -22.93
N LEU A 375 -2.00 2.14 -22.33
CA LEU A 375 -1.70 2.79 -21.06
C LEU A 375 -1.30 4.24 -21.34
N PHE A 376 -1.64 5.14 -20.43
CA PHE A 376 -1.44 6.57 -20.61
C PHE A 376 -0.58 7.15 -19.49
N GLY A 377 0.31 8.05 -19.90
CA GLY A 377 0.86 9.12 -19.09
C GLY A 377 0.89 10.39 -19.93
N GLY A 378 1.35 11.50 -19.35
CA GLY A 378 1.44 12.73 -20.12
C GLY A 378 2.24 13.82 -19.46
N ARG A 379 2.57 14.84 -20.25
CA ARG A 379 3.21 16.06 -19.77
C ARG A 379 2.89 17.24 -20.67
N MET A 380 2.67 18.41 -20.08
CA MET A 380 2.56 19.66 -20.82
C MET A 380 3.94 20.29 -21.01
N ILE A 381 4.27 20.62 -22.25
CA ILE A 381 5.49 21.33 -22.62
C ILE A 381 5.14 22.81 -22.84
N PRO A 382 5.71 23.72 -22.03
CA PRO A 382 5.55 25.14 -22.23
C PRO A 382 6.11 25.62 -23.57
N ARG A 383 5.50 26.66 -24.16
CA ARG A 383 5.99 27.35 -25.35
C ARG A 383 7.46 27.77 -25.21
N SER A 384 7.82 28.32 -24.05
CA SER A 384 9.19 28.75 -23.74
C SER A 384 10.20 27.60 -23.82
N THR A 385 9.81 26.38 -23.40
CA THR A 385 10.70 25.21 -23.49
C THR A 385 10.98 24.84 -24.93
N VAL A 386 9.98 24.93 -25.82
CA VAL A 386 10.17 24.66 -27.25
C VAL A 386 11.03 25.75 -27.91
N GLU A 387 10.76 27.02 -27.64
CA GLU A 387 11.50 28.14 -28.26
C GLU A 387 12.94 28.26 -27.76
N GLN A 388 13.22 27.90 -26.51
CA GLN A 388 14.53 28.13 -25.87
C GLN A 388 15.36 26.85 -25.72
N ASN A 389 14.74 25.67 -25.71
CA ASN A 389 15.41 24.41 -25.37
C ASN A 389 14.95 23.22 -26.24
N SER A 390 14.56 23.46 -27.51
CA SER A 390 14.08 22.40 -28.40
C SER A 390 15.08 21.27 -28.62
N THR A 391 16.39 21.54 -28.60
CA THR A 391 17.41 20.49 -28.71
C THR A 391 17.36 19.50 -27.55
N ALA A 392 17.32 19.98 -26.30
CA ALA A 392 17.23 19.08 -25.14
C ALA A 392 15.88 18.35 -25.09
N LEU A 393 14.81 19.04 -25.47
CA LEU A 393 13.47 18.46 -25.55
C LEU A 393 13.40 17.30 -26.56
N VAL A 394 13.92 17.51 -27.77
CA VAL A 394 13.97 16.46 -28.80
C VAL A 394 14.92 15.34 -28.38
N GLY A 395 16.04 15.66 -27.70
CA GLY A 395 16.91 14.67 -27.08
C GLY A 395 16.18 13.78 -26.07
N ALA A 396 15.31 14.35 -25.24
CA ALA A 396 14.49 13.59 -24.31
C ALA A 396 13.49 12.68 -25.05
N PHE A 397 12.77 13.19 -26.05
CA PHE A 397 11.85 12.39 -26.85
C PHE A 397 12.57 11.22 -27.54
N ARG A 398 13.76 11.46 -28.09
CA ARG A 398 14.62 10.43 -28.65
C ARG A 398 14.98 9.37 -27.64
N SER A 399 15.50 9.78 -26.48
CA SER A 399 15.89 8.84 -25.44
C SER A 399 14.72 7.98 -24.97
N ILE A 400 13.51 8.56 -24.87
CA ILE A 400 12.32 7.83 -24.45
C ILE A 400 11.98 6.76 -25.49
N LEU A 401 11.90 7.12 -26.77
CA LEU A 401 11.57 6.14 -27.82
C LEU A 401 12.65 5.07 -27.97
N GLU A 402 13.93 5.40 -27.78
CA GLU A 402 15.03 4.44 -27.94
C GLU A 402 15.18 3.50 -26.72
N ASP A 403 14.97 4.02 -25.51
CA ASP A 403 15.26 3.30 -24.26
C ASP A 403 14.05 2.54 -23.68
N THR A 404 12.83 2.84 -24.13
CA THR A 404 11.59 2.34 -23.50
C THR A 404 10.65 1.64 -24.49
N ASP A 405 9.59 1.04 -23.95
CA ASP A 405 8.47 0.50 -24.72
C ASP A 405 7.39 1.55 -25.03
N ALA A 406 7.59 2.81 -24.65
CA ALA A 406 6.65 3.88 -24.90
C ALA A 406 6.74 4.40 -26.34
N PHE A 407 5.61 4.88 -26.86
CA PHE A 407 5.55 5.77 -28.01
C PHE A 407 4.90 7.09 -27.61
N LEU A 408 5.13 8.14 -28.41
CA LEU A 408 4.77 9.50 -28.05
C LEU A 408 3.77 10.07 -29.06
N GLY A 409 2.55 10.32 -28.58
CA GLY A 409 1.58 11.18 -29.23
C GLY A 409 1.74 12.62 -28.75
N PHE A 410 1.28 13.57 -29.57
CA PHE A 410 1.37 14.98 -29.27
C PHE A 410 0.16 15.74 -29.79
N VAL A 411 -0.21 16.79 -29.06
CA VAL A 411 -1.08 17.83 -29.58
C VAL A 411 -0.40 19.18 -29.43
N ALA A 412 -0.13 19.84 -30.54
CA ALA A 412 0.33 21.22 -30.56
C ALA A 412 -0.86 22.18 -30.57
N LEU A 413 -0.90 23.08 -29.60
CA LEU A 413 -1.99 24.04 -29.41
C LEU A 413 -1.53 25.30 -28.67
N ASP A 414 -2.28 26.40 -28.82
CA ASP A 414 -2.17 27.58 -27.97
C ASP A 414 -3.55 28.05 -27.52
N VAL A 415 -3.83 27.89 -26.22
CA VAL A 415 -5.14 28.26 -25.62
C VAL A 415 -5.10 29.60 -24.89
N LYS A 416 -4.03 30.38 -25.02
CA LYS A 416 -3.92 31.76 -24.51
C LYS A 416 -4.14 32.80 -25.60
N GLN A 417 -3.58 32.60 -26.79
CA GLN A 417 -3.63 33.57 -27.88
C GLN A 417 -4.22 32.97 -29.16
N ALA A 418 -5.13 33.70 -29.81
CA ALA A 418 -5.52 33.48 -31.20
C ALA A 418 -6.25 34.69 -31.79
N PRO A 419 -6.19 34.90 -33.12
CA PRO A 419 -6.92 35.98 -33.77
C PRO A 419 -8.43 35.91 -33.51
N GLY A 420 -9.00 37.01 -33.00
CA GLY A 420 -10.44 37.14 -32.79
C GLY A 420 -11.05 36.28 -31.67
N ARG A 421 -10.22 35.70 -30.78
CA ARG A 421 -10.72 34.90 -29.65
C ARG A 421 -11.48 35.77 -28.65
N LYS A 422 -12.66 35.33 -28.24
CA LYS A 422 -13.48 35.97 -27.19
C LYS A 422 -12.90 35.67 -25.80
N SER A 423 -13.08 36.59 -24.86
CA SER A 423 -12.76 36.34 -23.44
C SER A 423 -13.55 35.16 -22.89
N VAL A 424 -12.96 34.46 -21.93
CA VAL A 424 -13.54 33.28 -21.26
C VAL A 424 -13.84 33.65 -19.81
N ALA A 425 -14.84 33.01 -19.21
CA ALA A 425 -15.13 33.23 -17.79
C ALA A 425 -14.01 32.62 -16.92
N ASP A 426 -13.87 33.09 -15.66
CA ASP A 426 -12.95 32.48 -14.69
C ASP A 426 -13.29 31.00 -14.51
N ASN A 427 -12.29 30.13 -14.59
CA ASN A 427 -12.46 28.68 -14.53
C ASN A 427 -11.24 27.98 -13.90
N ALA A 428 -11.42 26.71 -13.51
CA ALA A 428 -10.42 25.98 -12.73
C ALA A 428 -9.38 25.22 -13.55
N VAL A 429 -9.36 25.41 -14.87
CA VAL A 429 -8.35 24.85 -15.77
C VAL A 429 -6.95 25.09 -15.17
N LEU A 430 -6.14 24.03 -15.11
CA LEU A 430 -4.76 24.11 -14.65
C LEU A 430 -4.03 25.29 -15.31
N PRO A 431 -3.48 26.25 -14.55
CA PRO A 431 -2.93 27.49 -15.14
C PRO A 431 -1.84 27.24 -16.20
N ALA A 432 -1.06 26.15 -16.06
CA ALA A 432 -0.03 25.76 -17.02
C ALA A 432 -0.54 25.61 -18.47
N TRP A 433 -1.83 25.32 -18.67
CA TRP A 433 -2.45 25.28 -20.01
C TRP A 433 -2.24 26.58 -20.79
N ARG A 434 -2.20 27.74 -20.11
CA ARG A 434 -2.07 29.03 -20.78
C ARG A 434 -0.69 29.25 -21.38
N ASP A 435 0.33 28.58 -20.87
CA ASP A 435 1.69 28.69 -21.40
C ASP A 435 2.14 27.42 -22.16
N THR A 436 1.27 26.41 -22.23
CA THR A 436 1.53 25.14 -22.93
C THR A 436 1.45 25.32 -24.44
N LEU A 437 2.44 24.78 -25.15
CA LEU A 437 2.44 24.68 -26.61
C LEU A 437 2.18 23.24 -27.08
N ILE A 438 2.64 22.25 -26.33
CA ILE A 438 2.52 20.83 -26.68
C ILE A 438 2.01 20.06 -25.47
N THR A 439 0.97 19.26 -25.64
CA THR A 439 0.66 18.18 -24.70
C THR A 439 1.25 16.88 -25.24
N VAL A 440 2.17 16.28 -24.51
CA VAL A 440 2.73 14.96 -24.82
C VAL A 440 1.81 13.92 -24.21
N LEU A 441 1.29 13.03 -25.05
CA LEU A 441 0.56 11.84 -24.66
C LEU A 441 1.56 10.68 -24.69
N VAL A 442 2.02 10.25 -23.52
CA VAL A 442 2.89 9.09 -23.39
C VAL A 442 2.02 7.85 -23.41
N GLN A 443 2.32 6.92 -24.31
CA GLN A 443 1.51 5.72 -24.48
C GLN A 443 2.37 4.47 -24.49
N SER A 444 1.86 3.39 -23.91
CA SER A 444 2.40 2.05 -24.08
C SER A 444 1.27 1.06 -24.40
N THR A 445 1.56 0.07 -25.23
CA THR A 445 0.57 -0.88 -25.73
C THR A 445 0.27 -1.94 -24.68
N TRP A 446 -1.02 -2.13 -24.35
CA TRP A 446 -1.52 -3.23 -23.55
C TRP A 446 -1.77 -4.45 -24.44
N ASN A 447 -1.11 -5.57 -24.12
CA ASN A 447 -1.38 -6.84 -24.79
C ASN A 447 -2.36 -7.68 -23.96
N PHE A 448 -3.60 -7.78 -24.41
CA PHE A 448 -4.65 -8.54 -23.73
C PHE A 448 -4.38 -10.05 -23.62
N SER A 449 -3.52 -10.61 -24.47
CA SER A 449 -3.13 -12.03 -24.41
C SER A 449 -1.86 -12.29 -23.60
N ALA A 450 -1.19 -11.23 -23.13
CA ALA A 450 -0.01 -11.37 -22.27
C ALA A 450 -0.40 -11.46 -20.79
N LEU A 451 0.55 -11.86 -19.95
CA LEU A 451 0.38 -11.79 -18.50
C LEU A 451 0.18 -10.34 -18.07
N ARG A 452 -0.78 -10.10 -17.16
CA ARG A 452 -1.06 -8.78 -16.58
C ARG A 452 0.19 -8.06 -16.04
N ALA A 453 1.17 -8.83 -15.54
CA ALA A 453 2.45 -8.31 -15.05
C ALA A 453 3.25 -7.52 -16.12
N ASP A 454 3.12 -7.87 -17.41
CA ASP A 454 3.74 -7.07 -18.49
C ASP A 454 3.08 -5.70 -18.61
N GLY A 455 1.74 -5.66 -18.51
CA GLY A 455 0.99 -4.41 -18.48
C GLY A 455 1.34 -3.53 -17.29
N GLN A 456 1.53 -4.10 -16.09
CA GLN A 456 1.99 -3.36 -14.91
C GLN A 456 3.40 -2.81 -15.12
N ARG A 457 4.36 -3.63 -15.59
CA ARG A 457 5.73 -3.17 -15.90
C ARG A 457 5.73 -1.98 -16.86
N ARG A 458 4.89 -1.99 -17.89
CA ARG A 458 4.75 -0.87 -18.85
C ARG A 458 4.15 0.38 -18.21
N ALA A 459 3.18 0.22 -17.30
CA ALA A 459 2.64 1.34 -16.53
C ALA A 459 3.74 1.96 -15.63
N ASP A 460 4.50 1.12 -14.94
CA ASP A 460 5.62 1.54 -14.07
C ASP A 460 6.73 2.23 -14.88
N GLU A 461 7.03 1.75 -16.09
CA GLU A 461 8.00 2.42 -16.99
C GLU A 461 7.55 3.84 -17.36
N ILE A 462 6.25 4.05 -17.62
CA ILE A 462 5.70 5.40 -17.85
C ILE A 462 5.91 6.28 -16.61
N THR A 463 5.56 5.76 -15.42
CA THR A 463 5.59 6.49 -14.14
C THR A 463 7.00 6.83 -13.68
N ASP A 464 7.89 5.85 -13.68
CA ASP A 464 9.19 5.91 -13.01
C ASP A 464 10.33 6.32 -13.96
N VAL A 465 10.14 6.19 -15.27
CA VAL A 465 11.18 6.50 -16.28
C VAL A 465 10.75 7.61 -17.23
N VAL A 466 9.60 7.46 -17.91
CA VAL A 466 9.24 8.37 -19.01
C VAL A 466 8.79 9.75 -18.51
N VAL A 467 7.81 9.80 -17.59
CA VAL A 467 7.29 11.08 -17.08
C VAL A 467 8.37 11.91 -16.38
N PRO A 468 9.27 11.34 -15.54
CA PRO A 468 10.37 12.08 -14.93
C PRO A 468 11.29 12.78 -15.95
N ARG A 469 11.68 12.10 -17.04
CA ARG A 469 12.52 12.70 -18.11
C ARG A 469 11.87 13.92 -18.75
N LEU A 470 10.55 13.88 -18.95
CA LEU A 470 9.80 15.04 -19.46
C LEU A 470 9.64 16.15 -18.42
N ARG A 471 9.46 15.77 -17.15
CA ARG A 471 9.29 16.71 -16.02
C ARG A 471 10.55 17.56 -15.80
N GLU A 472 11.74 16.98 -15.92
CA GLU A 472 13.02 17.68 -15.75
C GLU A 472 13.16 18.90 -16.67
N LEU A 473 12.58 18.84 -17.87
CA LEU A 473 12.62 19.93 -18.86
C LEU A 473 11.45 20.92 -18.73
N THR A 474 10.49 20.64 -17.84
CA THR A 474 9.20 21.35 -17.74
C THR A 474 8.82 21.63 -16.29
N LEU A 475 9.79 22.02 -15.47
CA LEU A 475 9.56 22.42 -14.08
C LEU A 475 8.56 23.58 -14.00
N GLY A 476 7.58 23.47 -13.09
CA GLY A 476 6.49 24.44 -12.95
C GLY A 476 5.36 24.31 -13.98
N SER A 477 5.49 23.43 -14.96
CA SER A 477 4.37 22.98 -15.82
C SER A 477 3.52 21.95 -15.07
N GLY A 478 2.59 21.28 -15.78
CA GLY A 478 1.83 20.16 -15.22
C GLY A 478 1.46 19.11 -16.24
N THR A 479 0.36 18.42 -15.97
CA THR A 479 -0.12 17.27 -16.75
C THR A 479 -1.62 17.41 -16.94
N TYR A 480 -2.11 17.04 -18.12
CA TYR A 480 -3.54 17.06 -18.38
C TYR A 480 -4.18 15.87 -17.67
N MET A 481 -4.99 16.15 -16.64
CA MET A 481 -5.52 15.12 -15.74
C MET A 481 -6.31 13.99 -16.42
N ASN A 482 -6.91 14.24 -17.59
CA ASN A 482 -7.68 13.23 -18.31
C ASN A 482 -6.80 12.30 -19.16
N GLU A 483 -5.53 12.67 -19.41
CA GLU A 483 -4.54 11.91 -20.17
C GLU A 483 -3.23 11.81 -19.37
N GLY A 484 -3.36 11.82 -18.04
CA GLY A 484 -2.25 11.73 -17.10
C GLY A 484 -1.99 10.29 -16.67
N ASP A 485 -0.90 10.10 -15.95
CA ASP A 485 -0.58 8.82 -15.34
C ASP A 485 -1.28 8.69 -13.97
N PHE A 486 -1.99 7.58 -13.78
CA PHE A 486 -2.77 7.29 -12.58
C PHE A 486 -1.92 7.00 -11.35
N GLN A 487 -0.64 6.67 -11.54
CA GLN A 487 0.31 6.36 -10.48
C GLN A 487 1.08 7.59 -9.99
N LEU A 488 0.86 8.77 -10.58
CA LEU A 488 1.61 9.98 -10.24
C LEU A 488 1.44 10.39 -8.77
N LYS A 489 2.53 10.32 -8.01
CA LYS A 489 2.57 10.76 -6.61
C LYS A 489 2.40 12.29 -6.47
N THR A 490 2.73 13.04 -7.51
CA THR A 490 2.65 14.52 -7.59
C THR A 490 1.34 15.03 -8.22
N TRP A 491 0.35 14.15 -8.40
CA TRP A 491 -0.92 14.45 -9.09
C TRP A 491 -1.60 15.76 -8.64
N LYS A 492 -1.53 16.15 -7.36
CA LYS A 492 -2.13 17.41 -6.86
C LYS A 492 -1.53 18.63 -7.55
N GLU A 493 -0.21 18.67 -7.61
CA GLU A 493 0.54 19.74 -8.28
C GLU A 493 0.35 19.64 -9.78
N ASP A 494 0.49 18.45 -10.35
CA ASP A 494 0.48 18.28 -11.80
C ASP A 494 -0.88 18.52 -12.45
N PHE A 495 -1.97 18.12 -11.80
CA PHE A 495 -3.32 18.20 -12.37
C PHE A 495 -4.03 19.50 -12.02
N TYR A 496 -3.72 20.09 -10.86
CA TYR A 496 -4.47 21.24 -10.33
C TYR A 496 -3.58 22.43 -9.96
N GLY A 497 -2.29 22.22 -9.69
CA GLY A 497 -1.34 23.27 -9.37
C GLY A 497 -1.85 24.20 -8.25
N THR A 498 -1.75 25.51 -8.48
CA THR A 498 -2.19 26.54 -7.54
C THR A 498 -3.70 26.58 -7.32
N ASN A 499 -4.51 25.93 -8.18
CA ASN A 499 -5.96 25.88 -8.03
C ASN A 499 -6.42 24.87 -6.96
N TYR A 500 -5.57 23.91 -6.58
CA TYR A 500 -5.95 22.80 -5.68
C TYR A 500 -6.60 23.24 -4.36
N PRO A 501 -6.08 24.25 -3.62
CA PRO A 501 -6.70 24.67 -2.36
C PRO A 501 -8.12 25.22 -2.54
N ARG A 502 -8.39 25.98 -3.60
CA ARG A 502 -9.73 26.51 -3.91
C ARG A 502 -10.68 25.38 -4.32
N LEU A 503 -10.21 24.45 -5.16
CA LEU A 503 -10.97 23.25 -5.53
C LEU A 503 -11.33 22.40 -4.32
N GLN A 504 -10.39 22.18 -3.40
CA GLN A 504 -10.63 21.44 -2.16
C GLN A 504 -11.68 22.12 -1.27
N ALA A 505 -11.65 23.45 -1.15
CA ALA A 505 -12.65 24.21 -0.39
C ALA A 505 -14.06 24.07 -1.01
N ILE A 506 -14.16 24.12 -2.34
CA ILE A 506 -15.43 23.96 -3.05
C ILE A 506 -15.96 22.53 -2.93
N LYS A 507 -15.08 21.52 -3.04
CA LYS A 507 -15.41 20.12 -2.76
C LYS A 507 -15.99 19.97 -1.36
N SER A 508 -15.35 20.56 -0.34
CA SER A 508 -15.83 20.49 1.04
C SER A 508 -17.18 21.20 1.25
N LYS A 509 -17.48 22.22 0.44
CA LYS A 509 -18.77 22.93 0.48
C LYS A 509 -19.91 22.10 -0.11
N TYR A 510 -19.71 21.51 -1.28
CA TYR A 510 -20.76 20.79 -2.03
C TYR A 510 -20.75 19.26 -1.77
N ASP A 511 -19.74 18.72 -1.11
CA ASP A 511 -19.71 17.30 -0.72
C ASP A 511 -18.96 17.09 0.61
N PRO A 512 -19.50 17.61 1.72
CA PRO A 512 -18.86 17.53 3.03
C PRO A 512 -18.81 16.11 3.61
N GLU A 513 -19.54 15.16 3.03
CA GLU A 513 -19.58 13.75 3.46
C GLU A 513 -18.72 12.84 2.56
N GLY A 514 -18.04 13.40 1.56
CA GLY A 514 -17.20 12.61 0.66
C GLY A 514 -17.95 11.58 -0.19
N LEU A 515 -19.24 11.80 -0.48
CA LEU A 515 -20.08 10.83 -1.19
C LEU A 515 -19.55 10.53 -2.61
N LEU A 516 -18.99 11.54 -3.27
CA LEU A 516 -18.35 11.43 -4.56
C LEU A 516 -16.84 11.24 -4.40
N PHE A 517 -16.32 10.10 -4.85
CA PHE A 517 -14.93 9.72 -4.71
C PHE A 517 -14.28 9.39 -6.08
N GLY A 518 -13.03 9.80 -6.24
CA GLY A 518 -12.15 9.36 -7.32
C GLY A 518 -10.77 9.01 -6.75
N PRO A 519 -10.11 7.94 -7.24
CA PRO A 519 -8.79 7.55 -6.74
C PRO A 519 -7.76 8.67 -6.95
N THR A 520 -7.01 8.98 -5.89
CA THR A 520 -5.60 9.43 -5.85
C THR A 520 -5.18 9.73 -4.38
N GLY A 521 -4.99 8.69 -3.55
CA GLY A 521 -4.03 8.76 -2.43
C GLY A 521 -4.39 8.01 -1.15
N SER A 522 -3.88 6.80 -0.95
CA SER A 522 -3.78 6.16 0.37
C SER A 522 -2.49 6.63 1.09
N MET A 523 -2.41 6.41 2.40
CA MET A 523 -1.22 6.71 3.21
C MET A 523 -0.53 5.42 3.61
N VAL A 524 0.77 5.31 3.32
CA VAL A 524 1.62 4.19 3.75
C VAL A 524 2.36 4.60 5.02
N PHE A 525 2.37 3.76 6.05
CA PHE A 525 3.21 3.99 7.23
C PHE A 525 4.46 3.10 7.23
N VAL A 526 5.53 3.60 7.84
CA VAL A 526 6.83 2.91 7.91
C VAL A 526 7.21 2.77 9.37
N THR A 527 7.57 1.57 9.78
CA THR A 527 8.00 1.35 11.17
C THR A 527 9.52 1.43 11.27
N ALA A 528 10.02 2.26 12.18
CA ALA A 528 11.43 2.28 12.58
C ALA A 528 11.53 1.79 14.04
N TYR A 529 12.20 0.66 14.24
CA TYR A 529 12.45 0.11 15.56
C TYR A 529 13.41 1.00 16.37
N GLU A 530 13.11 1.18 17.67
CA GLU A 530 14.04 1.81 18.61
C GLU A 530 15.42 1.13 18.59
N ALA A 531 15.46 -0.19 18.42
CA ALA A 531 16.68 -1.00 18.46
C ALA A 531 17.57 -0.92 17.20
N LEU A 532 17.14 -0.26 16.11
CA LEU A 532 17.90 -0.23 14.83
C LEU A 532 19.21 0.57 14.86
N GLY A 533 19.56 1.16 16.01
CA GLY A 533 20.62 2.15 16.10
C GLY A 533 20.31 3.40 15.27
N LEU A 534 21.29 4.27 15.11
CA LEU A 534 21.15 5.51 14.35
C LEU A 534 21.15 5.26 12.84
N ALA A 535 22.10 4.47 12.35
CA ALA A 535 22.24 4.16 10.93
C ALA A 535 21.02 3.42 10.35
N GLY A 536 20.39 2.52 11.11
CA GLY A 536 19.18 1.84 10.65
C GLY A 536 17.96 2.77 10.59
N LEU A 537 17.87 3.74 11.50
CA LEU A 537 16.85 4.79 11.44
C LEU A 537 17.07 5.69 10.21
N GLU A 538 18.29 6.17 9.99
CA GLU A 538 18.65 6.96 8.80
C GLU A 538 18.33 6.21 7.50
N HIS A 539 18.74 4.95 7.40
CA HIS A 539 18.45 4.12 6.24
C HIS A 539 16.94 3.97 5.99
N SER A 540 16.14 3.72 7.03
CA SER A 540 14.69 3.57 6.89
C SER A 540 14.00 4.86 6.43
N LEU A 541 14.47 6.02 6.90
CA LEU A 541 13.93 7.33 6.51
C LEU A 541 14.31 7.68 5.07
N GLU A 542 15.56 7.39 4.67
CA GLU A 542 16.07 7.69 3.34
C GLU A 542 15.40 6.81 2.27
N SER A 543 15.45 5.49 2.45
CA SER A 543 14.95 4.53 1.44
C SER A 543 13.44 4.67 1.22
N THR A 544 12.65 4.93 2.26
CA THR A 544 11.20 5.13 2.09
C THR A 544 10.79 6.54 1.67
N GLY A 545 11.70 7.51 1.75
CA GLY A 545 11.38 8.92 1.48
C GLY A 545 10.34 9.50 2.44
N ALA A 546 10.38 9.08 3.71
CA ALA A 546 9.39 9.47 4.72
C ALA A 546 9.24 11.01 4.83
N LYS A 547 7.98 11.48 4.79
CA LYS A 547 7.65 12.91 4.88
C LYS A 547 7.32 13.39 6.29
N ALA A 548 6.84 12.49 7.13
CA ALA A 548 6.48 12.80 8.50
C ALA A 548 6.99 11.71 9.44
N ILE A 549 7.40 12.10 10.65
CA ILE A 549 7.84 11.20 11.71
C ILE A 549 6.91 11.36 12.91
N PHE A 550 6.34 10.27 13.41
CA PHE A 550 5.66 10.21 14.70
C PHE A 550 6.62 9.64 15.74
N VAL A 551 6.79 10.31 16.88
CA VAL A 551 7.84 9.97 17.84
C VAL A 551 7.39 10.21 19.30
N ASP A 552 7.75 9.30 20.19
CA ASP A 552 7.58 9.50 21.63
C ASP A 552 8.71 10.35 22.23
N HIS A 553 8.40 11.08 23.30
CA HIS A 553 9.31 12.00 24.00
C HIS A 553 10.74 11.50 24.22
N HIS A 554 10.92 10.24 24.65
CA HIS A 554 12.22 9.66 24.96
C HIS A 554 13.09 9.36 23.72
N LEU A 555 12.51 9.38 22.51
CA LEU A 555 13.20 9.12 21.24
C LEU A 555 13.55 10.39 20.46
N CYS A 556 13.09 11.57 20.90
CA CYS A 556 13.30 12.83 20.19
C CYS A 556 14.78 13.19 19.97
N GLN A 557 15.66 12.87 20.93
CA GLN A 557 17.10 13.08 20.77
C GLN A 557 17.69 12.20 19.65
N LYS A 558 17.25 10.94 19.57
CA LYS A 558 17.69 10.02 18.52
C LYS A 558 17.23 10.47 17.14
N VAL A 559 15.98 10.94 17.02
CA VAL A 559 15.47 11.58 15.80
C VAL A 559 16.27 12.84 15.46
N THR A 560 16.62 13.66 16.47
CA THR A 560 17.45 14.86 16.26
C THR A 560 18.81 14.51 15.68
N SER A 561 19.47 13.50 16.23
CA SER A 561 20.77 13.02 15.73
C SER A 561 20.66 12.52 14.29
N ALA A 562 19.64 11.71 13.97
CA ALA A 562 19.43 11.19 12.61
C ALA A 562 19.19 12.33 11.62
N MET A 563 18.35 13.29 12.01
CA MET A 563 18.01 14.45 11.20
C MET A 563 19.16 15.45 11.04
N SER A 564 20.21 15.38 11.85
CA SER A 564 21.42 16.20 11.66
C SER A 564 22.22 15.77 10.42
N ASN A 565 21.97 14.55 9.91
CA ASN A 565 22.50 14.11 8.62
C ASN A 565 21.84 14.90 7.47
N LYS A 566 22.65 15.59 6.65
CA LYS A 566 22.18 16.41 5.52
C LYS A 566 21.55 15.58 4.40
N ALA A 567 21.76 14.26 4.38
CA ALA A 567 21.20 13.33 3.39
C ALA A 567 19.69 13.06 3.55
N LEU A 568 19.02 13.57 4.59
CA LEU A 568 17.58 13.40 4.84
C LEU A 568 16.76 14.68 4.60
N PRO A 569 16.67 15.25 3.37
CA PRO A 569 15.98 16.51 3.11
C PRO A 569 14.45 16.40 3.00
N ARG A 570 13.89 15.17 2.96
CA ARG A 570 12.48 14.92 2.59
C ARG A 570 11.48 14.93 3.75
N VAL A 571 11.95 14.93 4.99
CA VAL A 571 11.07 14.98 6.16
C VAL A 571 10.57 16.42 6.35
N GLU A 572 9.28 16.62 6.17
CA GLU A 572 8.58 17.90 6.26
C GLU A 572 8.00 18.13 7.66
N ALA A 573 7.68 17.07 8.42
CA ALA A 573 7.06 17.16 9.73
C ALA A 573 7.63 16.17 10.76
N ILE A 574 7.78 16.61 12.00
CA ILE A 574 8.04 15.77 13.18
C ILE A 574 6.90 16.01 14.17
N VAL A 575 6.18 14.95 14.49
CA VAL A 575 5.04 14.94 15.38
C VAL A 575 5.42 14.18 16.64
N TYR A 576 5.54 14.89 17.76
CA TYR A 576 5.87 14.26 19.04
C TYR A 576 4.61 14.02 19.88
N ASN A 577 4.56 12.89 20.58
CA ASN A 577 3.47 12.56 21.47
C ASN A 577 3.51 13.43 22.74
N ASP A 578 2.41 14.14 23.02
CA ASP A 578 2.27 15.12 24.11
C ASP A 578 1.11 14.79 25.08
N GLN A 579 0.68 13.52 25.13
CA GLN A 579 -0.38 13.05 26.01
C GLN A 579 -0.14 13.42 27.51
N PRO A 580 -1.22 13.62 28.30
CA PRO A 580 -1.24 14.53 29.45
C PRO A 580 -0.76 13.95 30.80
N SER A 581 0.28 13.10 30.82
CA SER A 581 0.80 12.56 32.09
C SER A 581 2.01 13.29 32.68
N ASP A 582 2.63 14.21 31.94
CA ASP A 582 3.72 15.05 32.44
C ASP A 582 3.47 16.50 32.05
N THR A 583 3.69 17.44 32.97
CA THR A 583 3.60 18.87 32.70
C THR A 583 4.53 19.23 31.53
N PHE A 584 3.95 19.61 30.40
CA PHE A 584 4.69 20.01 29.21
C PHE A 584 5.54 21.26 29.51
N ASP A 585 6.86 21.10 29.52
CA ASP A 585 7.83 22.19 29.60
C ASP A 585 8.53 22.35 28.25
N SER A 586 8.24 23.45 27.55
CA SER A 586 8.90 23.82 26.28
C SER A 586 10.42 24.04 26.41
N GLY A 587 10.95 24.14 27.63
CA GLY A 587 12.38 24.21 27.94
C GLY A 587 13.04 22.85 28.22
N ALA A 588 12.30 21.74 28.15
CA ALA A 588 12.82 20.42 28.50
C ALA A 588 13.94 19.96 27.55
N GLU A 589 14.98 19.36 28.12
CA GLU A 589 16.22 19.00 27.42
C GLU A 589 15.99 17.99 26.27
N TRP A 590 14.94 17.16 26.35
CA TRP A 590 14.62 16.14 25.34
C TRP A 590 14.08 16.72 24.02
N ILE A 591 13.42 17.89 24.04
CA ILE A 591 12.81 18.50 22.85
C ILE A 591 13.67 19.64 22.26
N LYS A 592 14.61 20.17 23.04
CA LYS A 592 15.48 21.30 22.63
C LYS A 592 16.17 21.05 21.29
N GLY A 593 16.68 19.84 21.07
CA GLY A 593 17.34 19.45 19.81
C GLY A 593 16.43 19.58 18.57
N LEU A 594 15.16 19.23 18.71
CA LEU A 594 14.16 19.37 17.64
C LEU A 594 13.91 20.84 17.31
N PHE A 595 13.78 21.72 18.30
CA PHE A 595 13.61 23.16 18.03
C PHE A 595 14.87 23.82 17.43
N GLU A 596 16.07 23.37 17.79
CA GLU A 596 17.30 23.82 17.11
C GLU A 596 17.36 23.34 15.65
N LEU A 597 16.91 22.10 15.37
CA LEU A 597 16.75 21.62 13.99
C LEU A 597 15.78 22.49 13.18
N LYS A 598 14.68 22.96 13.78
CA LYS A 598 13.74 23.89 13.11
C LYS A 598 14.41 25.20 12.69
N LYS A 599 15.34 25.72 13.49
CA LYS A 599 16.09 26.95 13.14
C LYS A 599 17.01 26.72 11.95
N THR A 600 17.62 25.54 11.84
CA THR A 600 18.50 25.18 10.73
C THR A 600 17.75 24.66 9.50
N ARG A 601 16.47 24.29 9.63
CA ARG A 601 15.57 23.82 8.56
C ARG A 601 14.23 24.56 8.61
N PRO A 602 14.11 25.76 8.00
CA PRO A 602 12.91 26.61 8.10
C PRO A 602 11.60 25.97 7.60
N GLY A 603 11.68 24.99 6.69
CA GLY A 603 10.53 24.25 6.17
C GLY A 603 10.03 23.10 7.04
N LEU A 604 10.75 22.74 8.11
CA LEU A 604 10.40 21.62 9.00
C LEU A 604 9.32 22.03 10.01
N GLN A 605 8.18 21.33 9.99
CA GLN A 605 7.14 21.46 10.99
C GLN A 605 7.47 20.60 12.21
N ILE A 606 7.27 21.15 13.39
CA ILE A 606 7.40 20.42 14.65
C ILE A 606 6.12 20.68 15.42
N LEU A 607 5.33 19.63 15.57
CA LEU A 607 3.98 19.67 16.11
C LEU A 607 3.88 18.67 17.25
N SER A 608 3.12 19.02 18.27
CA SER A 608 2.64 18.03 19.21
C SER A 608 1.51 17.21 18.58
N PHE A 609 1.27 15.99 19.04
CA PHE A 609 0.18 15.16 18.54
C PHE A 609 -1.19 15.84 18.76
N SER A 610 -1.38 16.48 19.91
CA SER A 610 -2.59 17.25 20.21
C SER A 610 -2.76 18.46 19.29
N GLN A 611 -1.66 19.18 18.97
CA GLN A 611 -1.68 20.26 17.98
C GLN A 611 -2.07 19.76 16.60
N LEU A 612 -1.49 18.63 16.16
CA LEU A 612 -1.88 18.00 14.89
C LEU A 612 -3.37 17.64 14.88
N CYS A 613 -3.88 17.05 15.96
CA CYS A 613 -5.30 16.71 16.08
C CYS A 613 -6.19 17.97 16.03
N GLN A 614 -5.78 19.06 16.69
CA GLN A 614 -6.52 20.32 16.67
C GLN A 614 -6.58 20.92 15.26
N VAL A 615 -5.43 20.96 14.56
CA VAL A 615 -5.37 21.39 13.15
C VAL A 615 -6.21 20.48 12.28
N GLY A 616 -6.10 19.16 12.46
CA GLY A 616 -6.87 18.16 11.73
C GLY A 616 -8.38 18.30 11.91
N ARG A 617 -8.87 18.57 13.14
CA ARG A 617 -10.31 18.81 13.39
C ARG A 617 -10.84 20.04 12.66
N SER A 618 -10.02 21.07 12.50
CA SER A 618 -10.39 22.28 11.73
C SER A 618 -10.30 22.09 10.21
N LYS A 619 -9.65 21.01 9.76
CA LYS A 619 -9.36 20.73 8.35
C LYS A 619 -9.34 19.22 8.08
N MET A 620 -10.45 18.54 8.37
CA MET A 620 -10.55 17.10 8.12
C MET A 620 -10.49 16.83 6.62
N SER A 621 -9.81 15.75 6.24
CA SER A 621 -9.79 15.25 4.87
C SER A 621 -10.50 13.91 4.88
N GLU A 622 -11.26 13.62 3.82
CA GLU A 622 -11.94 12.34 3.67
C GLU A 622 -10.94 11.18 3.61
N PRO A 623 -11.17 10.08 4.36
CA PRO A 623 -10.32 8.90 4.28
C PRO A 623 -10.33 8.33 2.86
N VAL A 624 -9.16 8.05 2.32
CA VAL A 624 -9.05 7.32 1.06
C VAL A 624 -9.04 5.83 1.36
N GLN A 625 -10.05 5.12 0.86
CA GLN A 625 -10.12 3.68 1.01
C GLN A 625 -9.01 3.01 0.19
N PRO A 626 -8.20 2.12 0.80
CA PRO A 626 -7.15 1.41 0.10
C PRO A 626 -7.70 0.21 -0.70
N ASP A 627 -7.04 -0.12 -1.81
CA ASP A 627 -7.26 -1.40 -2.52
C ASP A 627 -6.51 -2.55 -1.82
N ARG A 628 -6.88 -3.80 -2.12
CA ARG A 628 -6.23 -5.01 -1.57
C ARG A 628 -4.74 -5.08 -1.93
N GLU A 629 -4.36 -4.57 -3.10
CA GLU A 629 -2.98 -4.59 -3.59
C GLU A 629 -2.15 -3.39 -3.12
N ASP A 630 -2.79 -2.37 -2.52
CA ASP A 630 -2.08 -1.22 -1.98
C ASP A 630 -1.19 -1.64 -0.81
N VAL A 631 -0.02 -1.02 -0.72
CA VAL A 631 0.89 -1.18 0.42
C VAL A 631 0.26 -0.45 1.61
N CYS A 632 0.00 -1.19 2.69
CA CYS A 632 -0.47 -0.66 3.97
C CYS A 632 0.69 -0.13 4.79
N ALA A 633 1.77 -0.91 4.87
CA ALA A 633 2.90 -0.66 5.75
C ALA A 633 4.22 -1.15 5.17
N ILE A 634 5.34 -0.59 5.64
CA ILE A 634 6.68 -1.15 5.41
C ILE A 634 7.30 -1.46 6.78
N TYR A 635 7.50 -2.75 7.05
CA TYR A 635 8.09 -3.25 8.29
C TYR A 635 9.58 -3.52 8.11
N TYR A 636 10.45 -2.77 8.79
CA TYR A 636 11.88 -3.03 8.76
C TYR A 636 12.26 -4.17 9.71
N THR A 637 12.96 -5.17 9.19
CA THR A 637 13.46 -6.30 9.97
C THR A 637 14.96 -6.15 10.24
N SER A 638 15.37 -6.42 11.49
CA SER A 638 16.79 -6.52 11.85
C SER A 638 17.27 -7.97 11.67
N GLY A 639 17.98 -8.24 10.58
CA GLY A 639 18.76 -9.48 10.45
C GLY A 639 20.01 -9.44 11.32
N SER A 640 20.60 -10.61 11.61
CA SER A 640 21.76 -10.76 12.49
C SER A 640 23.07 -10.12 11.99
N THR A 641 23.14 -9.57 10.77
CA THR A 641 24.42 -9.13 10.16
C THR A 641 24.37 -7.98 9.15
N GLY A 642 23.29 -7.18 9.01
CA GLY A 642 23.22 -6.18 7.91
C GLY A 642 22.30 -4.99 8.10
N ILE A 643 22.26 -4.14 7.06
CA ILE A 643 21.32 -3.01 6.90
C ILE A 643 19.88 -3.54 7.04
N PRO A 644 18.99 -2.85 7.79
CA PRO A 644 17.63 -3.33 8.01
C PRO A 644 16.86 -3.47 6.70
N LYS A 645 16.09 -4.55 6.55
CA LYS A 645 15.35 -4.85 5.31
C LYS A 645 13.88 -4.49 5.45
N GLY A 646 13.37 -3.64 4.56
CA GLY A 646 11.96 -3.26 4.54
C GLY A 646 11.09 -4.36 3.92
N VAL A 647 10.06 -4.81 4.63
CA VAL A 647 9.06 -5.76 4.16
C VAL A 647 7.78 -4.99 3.84
N PRO A 648 7.41 -4.81 2.57
CA PRO A 648 6.13 -4.24 2.18
C PRO A 648 4.99 -5.19 2.57
N VAL A 649 4.05 -4.67 3.36
CA VAL A 649 2.82 -5.36 3.77
C VAL A 649 1.66 -4.72 3.03
N LYS A 650 1.01 -5.50 2.16
CA LYS A 650 -0.20 -5.08 1.45
C LYS A 650 -1.45 -5.19 2.33
N HIS A 651 -2.51 -4.47 2.00
CA HIS A 651 -3.79 -4.58 2.71
C HIS A 651 -4.34 -6.02 2.69
N LYS A 652 -4.21 -6.75 1.57
CA LYS A 652 -4.59 -8.17 1.51
C LYS A 652 -3.87 -9.04 2.54
N ALA A 653 -2.60 -8.74 2.84
CA ALA A 653 -1.81 -9.54 3.77
C ALA A 653 -2.30 -9.39 5.21
N VAL A 654 -2.74 -8.18 5.59
CA VAL A 654 -3.34 -7.92 6.91
C VAL A 654 -4.65 -8.70 7.06
N VAL A 655 -5.53 -8.64 6.05
CA VAL A 655 -6.80 -9.38 6.06
C VAL A 655 -6.57 -10.89 6.08
N ALA A 656 -5.59 -11.39 5.33
CA ALA A 656 -5.19 -12.79 5.34
C ALA A 656 -4.65 -13.23 6.71
N ALA A 657 -3.89 -12.38 7.39
CA ALA A 657 -3.42 -12.66 8.75
C ALA A 657 -4.58 -12.73 9.76
N VAL A 658 -5.53 -11.79 9.71
CA VAL A 658 -6.76 -11.85 10.53
C VAL A 658 -7.53 -13.13 10.26
N THR A 659 -7.71 -13.50 8.99
CA THR A 659 -8.40 -14.73 8.59
C THR A 659 -7.68 -15.98 9.10
N GLY A 660 -6.35 -15.99 9.04
CA GLY A 660 -5.54 -17.09 9.56
C GLY A 660 -5.69 -17.27 11.07
N LEU A 661 -5.63 -16.18 11.83
CA LEU A 661 -5.86 -16.21 13.29
C LEU A 661 -7.28 -16.66 13.62
N ASP A 662 -8.28 -16.09 12.94
CA ASP A 662 -9.69 -16.43 13.11
C ASP A 662 -9.95 -17.93 12.88
N SER A 663 -9.34 -18.51 11.84
CA SER A 663 -9.51 -19.93 11.51
C SER A 663 -9.02 -20.92 12.57
N VAL A 664 -8.20 -20.47 13.54
CA VAL A 664 -7.65 -21.33 14.59
C VAL A 664 -8.18 -20.95 15.98
N ILE A 665 -8.29 -19.66 16.27
CA ILE A 665 -8.68 -19.19 17.61
C ILE A 665 -9.98 -18.37 17.66
N GLY A 666 -10.60 -18.07 16.52
CA GLY A 666 -11.81 -17.24 16.43
C GLY A 666 -12.97 -17.79 17.25
N ASP A 667 -13.17 -19.10 17.25
CA ASP A 667 -14.24 -19.78 18.00
C ASP A 667 -14.11 -19.65 19.54
N TYR A 668 -12.92 -19.31 20.05
CA TYR A 668 -12.71 -19.08 21.48
C TYR A 668 -12.98 -17.64 21.91
N LEU A 669 -13.17 -16.73 20.97
CA LEU A 669 -13.20 -15.29 21.20
C LEU A 669 -14.60 -14.70 20.99
N SER A 670 -14.88 -13.64 21.72
CA SER A 670 -16.14 -12.91 21.65
C SER A 670 -15.92 -11.43 21.99
N PRO A 671 -16.89 -10.54 21.71
CA PRO A 671 -16.83 -9.15 22.16
C PRO A 671 -16.77 -8.96 23.69
N SER A 672 -17.01 -10.02 24.48
CA SER A 672 -16.88 -9.99 25.95
C SER A 672 -15.42 -10.18 26.43
N ASP A 673 -14.54 -10.62 25.53
CA ASP A 673 -13.12 -10.82 25.82
C ASP A 673 -12.34 -9.51 25.87
N SER A 674 -11.16 -9.56 26.47
CA SER A 674 -10.24 -8.43 26.55
C SER A 674 -8.80 -8.83 26.34
N PHE A 675 -8.11 -8.04 25.52
CA PHE A 675 -6.72 -8.22 25.10
C PHE A 675 -5.83 -7.13 25.69
N LEU A 676 -4.71 -7.51 26.30
CA LEU A 676 -3.70 -6.54 26.76
C LEU A 676 -2.63 -6.36 25.67
N ALA A 677 -2.65 -5.22 25.01
CA ALA A 677 -1.67 -4.79 24.02
C ALA A 677 -0.50 -4.09 24.73
N TYR A 678 0.70 -4.63 24.61
CA TYR A 678 1.91 -4.10 25.26
C TYR A 678 3.21 -4.39 24.49
N LEU A 679 3.15 -5.15 23.39
CA LEU A 679 4.30 -5.34 22.52
C LEU A 679 4.37 -4.15 21.53
N PRO A 680 5.56 -3.83 20.99
CA PRO A 680 5.69 -2.71 20.07
C PRO A 680 4.94 -2.96 18.75
N LEU A 681 4.13 -1.99 18.28
CA LEU A 681 3.48 -2.01 16.96
C LEU A 681 4.46 -1.99 15.76
N ALA A 682 5.73 -1.67 16.01
CA ALA A 682 6.81 -1.87 15.06
C ALA A 682 7.09 -3.36 14.75
N HIS A 683 6.52 -4.28 15.55
CA HIS A 683 6.57 -5.71 15.31
C HIS A 683 5.23 -6.23 14.80
N VAL A 684 5.29 -7.04 13.75
CA VAL A 684 4.12 -7.51 12.99
C VAL A 684 3.13 -8.34 13.83
N LEU A 685 3.63 -8.99 14.89
CA LEU A 685 2.83 -9.85 15.78
C LEU A 685 1.74 -9.07 16.52
N GLU A 686 2.11 -7.96 17.16
CA GLU A 686 1.13 -7.11 17.86
C GLU A 686 0.15 -6.51 16.86
N PHE A 687 0.64 -6.05 15.72
CA PHE A 687 -0.17 -5.48 14.67
C PHE A 687 -1.22 -6.48 14.13
N ALA A 688 -0.86 -7.75 13.93
CA ALA A 688 -1.81 -8.79 13.53
C ALA A 688 -2.92 -9.01 14.56
N PHE A 689 -2.56 -9.06 15.85
CA PHE A 689 -3.52 -9.31 16.94
C PHE A 689 -4.39 -8.09 17.24
N GLU A 690 -3.87 -6.86 17.19
CA GLU A 690 -4.71 -5.66 17.34
C GLU A 690 -5.74 -5.57 16.21
N ASN A 691 -5.35 -5.82 14.95
CA ASN A 691 -6.29 -5.87 13.83
C ASN A 691 -7.33 -7.00 13.98
N SER A 692 -6.92 -8.15 14.52
CA SER A 692 -7.85 -9.25 14.78
C SER A 692 -8.81 -8.93 15.92
N CYS A 693 -8.34 -8.25 16.97
CA CYS A 693 -9.22 -7.77 18.06
C CYS A 693 -10.26 -6.77 17.55
N LEU A 694 -9.88 -5.87 16.64
CA LEU A 694 -10.83 -4.99 15.96
C LEU A 694 -11.89 -5.77 15.18
N PHE A 695 -11.47 -6.84 14.47
CA PHE A 695 -12.39 -7.73 13.73
C PHE A 695 -13.34 -8.51 14.66
N TRP A 696 -12.82 -9.05 15.77
CA TRP A 696 -13.60 -9.82 16.75
C TRP A 696 -14.45 -8.94 17.69
N GLY A 697 -14.27 -7.62 17.68
CA GLY A 697 -14.92 -6.70 18.62
C GLY A 697 -14.40 -6.81 20.05
N VAL A 698 -13.17 -7.30 20.24
CA VAL A 698 -12.53 -7.50 21.55
C VAL A 698 -12.04 -6.17 22.11
N ARG A 699 -12.23 -5.95 23.42
CA ARG A 699 -11.72 -4.76 24.10
C ARG A 699 -10.20 -4.84 24.30
N MET A 700 -9.48 -3.85 23.79
CA MET A 700 -8.03 -3.74 23.99
C MET A 700 -7.69 -2.79 25.15
N GLY A 701 -6.73 -3.18 25.98
CA GLY A 701 -6.08 -2.33 26.97
C GLY A 701 -4.62 -2.13 26.60
N TYR A 702 -4.10 -0.92 26.73
CA TYR A 702 -2.71 -0.61 26.39
C TYR A 702 -1.86 -0.55 27.66
N GLY A 703 -0.72 -1.25 27.64
CA GLY A 703 0.25 -1.31 28.74
C GLY A 703 1.69 -1.31 28.22
N GLY A 704 2.65 -1.51 29.11
CA GLY A 704 4.06 -1.55 28.79
C GLY A 704 4.75 -2.79 29.35
N ALA A 705 5.70 -3.36 28.60
CA ALA A 705 6.46 -4.54 29.06
C ALA A 705 7.20 -4.33 30.41
N ARG A 706 7.48 -3.06 30.78
CA ARG A 706 8.09 -2.67 32.07
C ARG A 706 7.07 -2.43 33.17
N THR A 707 5.86 -2.02 32.84
CA THR A 707 4.75 -1.73 33.77
C THR A 707 3.80 -2.90 33.95
N LEU A 708 4.08 -4.03 33.28
CA LEU A 708 3.24 -5.23 33.28
C LEU A 708 2.93 -5.78 34.69
N PHE A 709 3.87 -5.66 35.64
CA PHE A 709 3.74 -6.16 37.01
C PHE A 709 3.74 -5.03 38.05
N ASP A 710 3.13 -5.31 39.20
CA ASP A 710 3.18 -4.44 40.38
C ASP A 710 4.64 -4.18 40.78
N HIS A 711 4.97 -2.92 41.07
CA HIS A 711 6.31 -2.55 41.51
C HIS A 711 6.27 -1.41 42.53
N VAL A 712 7.23 -1.42 43.45
CA VAL A 712 7.39 -0.36 44.44
C VAL A 712 8.36 0.67 43.89
N THR A 713 7.94 1.93 43.83
CA THR A 713 8.81 3.03 43.40
C THR A 713 9.94 3.28 44.40
N PRO A 714 11.04 3.98 44.01
CA PRO A 714 12.08 4.39 44.96
C PRO A 714 11.56 5.18 46.17
N SER A 715 10.39 5.82 46.03
CA SER A 715 9.68 6.52 47.11
C SER A 715 8.85 5.62 48.03
N GLY A 716 8.90 4.30 47.85
CA GLY A 716 8.17 3.32 48.66
C GLY A 716 6.68 3.17 48.32
N THR A 717 6.22 3.75 47.20
CA THR A 717 4.81 3.68 46.79
C THR A 717 4.59 2.46 45.90
N LEU A 718 3.62 1.62 46.24
CA LEU A 718 3.19 0.52 45.38
C LEU A 718 2.44 1.08 44.17
N LYS A 719 2.95 0.79 42.96
CA LYS A 719 2.27 1.03 41.69
C LYS A 719 1.68 -0.29 41.21
N VAL A 720 0.38 -0.30 40.95
CA VAL A 720 -0.35 -1.43 40.36
C VAL A 720 0.08 -1.57 38.90
N GLY A 721 0.44 -2.77 38.49
CA GLY A 721 0.86 -3.12 37.14
C GLY A 721 -0.31 -3.38 36.20
N ASP A 722 0.01 -3.38 34.90
CA ASP A 722 -1.01 -3.42 33.84
C ASP A 722 -1.86 -4.70 33.85
N LEU A 723 -1.26 -5.86 34.17
CA LEU A 723 -2.01 -7.13 34.30
C LEU A 723 -3.02 -7.07 35.44
N HIS A 724 -2.60 -6.55 36.59
CA HIS A 724 -3.46 -6.43 37.76
C HIS A 724 -4.57 -5.41 37.50
N ALA A 725 -4.28 -4.28 36.86
CA ALA A 725 -5.28 -3.25 36.56
C ALA A 725 -6.29 -3.68 35.48
N PHE A 726 -5.81 -4.29 34.38
CA PHE A 726 -6.65 -4.54 33.20
C PHE A 726 -7.31 -5.93 33.20
N GLN A 727 -6.67 -6.92 33.82
CA GLN A 727 -7.23 -8.28 33.99
C GLN A 727 -7.63 -8.94 32.65
N PRO A 728 -6.73 -9.10 31.67
CA PRO A 728 -7.11 -9.59 30.33
C PRO A 728 -7.71 -11.00 30.34
N THR A 729 -8.50 -11.33 29.32
CA THR A 729 -8.99 -12.71 29.10
C THR A 729 -8.08 -13.51 28.19
N PHE A 730 -7.28 -12.84 27.35
CA PHE A 730 -6.14 -13.45 26.67
C PHE A 730 -5.05 -12.41 26.43
N MET A 731 -3.82 -12.88 26.24
CA MET A 731 -2.68 -12.02 25.92
C MET A 731 -1.64 -12.80 25.12
N ILE A 732 -0.84 -12.08 24.34
CA ILE A 732 0.30 -12.65 23.60
C ILE A 732 1.60 -12.13 24.20
N GLY A 733 2.68 -12.88 24.05
CA GLY A 733 3.95 -12.50 24.64
C GLY A 733 5.14 -13.28 24.07
N VAL A 734 6.33 -12.78 24.36
CA VAL A 734 7.60 -13.43 23.99
C VAL A 734 8.11 -14.32 25.13
N PRO A 735 9.01 -15.29 24.87
CA PRO A 735 9.52 -16.22 25.89
C PRO A 735 10.04 -15.53 27.16
N ALA A 736 10.70 -14.38 27.03
CA ALA A 736 11.21 -13.63 28.18
C ALA A 736 10.11 -13.13 29.13
N ILE A 737 8.92 -12.79 28.61
CA ILE A 737 7.78 -12.40 29.44
C ILE A 737 7.22 -13.62 30.18
N TRP A 738 7.08 -14.75 29.51
CA TRP A 738 6.59 -15.99 30.12
C TRP A 738 7.49 -16.47 31.26
N GLU A 739 8.81 -16.36 31.09
CA GLU A 739 9.76 -16.65 32.18
C GLU A 739 9.63 -15.67 33.36
N ARG A 740 9.37 -14.39 33.10
CA ARG A 740 9.10 -13.40 34.16
C ARG A 740 7.80 -13.74 34.92
N ILE A 741 6.73 -14.08 34.21
CA ILE A 741 5.45 -14.52 34.79
C ILE A 741 5.68 -15.76 35.67
N LYS A 742 6.36 -16.78 35.13
CA LYS A 742 6.71 -17.98 35.90
C LYS A 742 7.44 -17.61 37.19
N LYS A 743 8.53 -16.83 37.11
CA LYS A 743 9.30 -16.39 38.29
C LYS A 743 8.46 -15.61 39.30
N ALA A 744 7.55 -14.75 38.84
CA ALA A 744 6.65 -14.01 39.71
C ALA A 744 5.69 -14.94 40.47
N ILE A 745 5.12 -15.95 39.80
CA ILE A 745 4.28 -16.97 40.44
C ILE A 745 5.08 -17.77 41.48
N PHE A 746 6.29 -18.22 41.13
CA PHE A 746 7.18 -18.90 42.07
C PHE A 746 7.44 -18.05 43.31
N SER A 747 7.72 -16.75 43.13
CA SER A 747 7.95 -15.84 44.24
C SER A 747 6.70 -15.62 45.11
N SER A 748 5.50 -15.52 44.51
CA SER A 748 4.24 -15.46 45.27
C SER A 748 4.05 -16.72 46.12
N VAL A 749 4.27 -17.91 45.54
CA VAL A 749 4.19 -19.19 46.27
C VAL A 749 5.25 -19.30 47.37
N GLU A 750 6.48 -18.83 47.14
CA GLU A 750 7.54 -18.81 48.16
C GLU A 750 7.27 -17.84 49.31
N ASN A 751 6.51 -16.76 49.06
CA ASN A 751 6.11 -15.81 50.09
C ASN A 751 4.82 -16.22 50.84
N SER A 752 4.13 -17.26 50.36
CA SER A 752 2.95 -17.83 51.02
C SER A 752 3.29 -18.66 52.27
N SER A 753 2.26 -18.96 53.08
CA SER A 753 2.42 -19.79 54.27
C SER A 753 2.90 -21.20 53.92
N PHE A 754 3.51 -21.90 54.89
CA PHE A 754 4.02 -23.26 54.67
C PHE A 754 2.93 -24.22 54.17
N ILE A 755 1.70 -24.07 54.69
CA ILE A 755 0.56 -24.91 54.33
C ILE A 755 0.14 -24.64 52.87
N ASP A 756 0.04 -23.37 52.49
CA ASP A 756 -0.35 -22.97 51.13
C ASP A 756 0.68 -23.43 50.10
N ARG A 757 1.97 -23.31 50.42
CA ARG A 757 3.07 -23.80 49.59
C ARG A 757 2.99 -25.31 49.36
N LEU A 758 2.79 -26.09 50.43
CA LEU A 758 2.69 -27.55 50.32
C LEU A 758 1.46 -27.96 49.49
N ALA A 759 0.33 -27.28 49.72
CA ALA A 759 -0.91 -27.53 49.01
C ALA A 759 -0.78 -27.22 47.50
N PHE A 760 -0.15 -26.10 47.13
CA PHE A 760 0.10 -25.73 45.74
C PHE A 760 0.93 -26.79 45.00
N TRP A 761 2.07 -27.21 45.57
CA TRP A 761 2.94 -28.19 44.92
C TRP A 761 2.30 -29.59 44.84
N SER A 762 1.53 -29.98 45.86
CA SER A 762 0.80 -31.24 45.84
C SER A 762 -0.31 -31.25 44.78
N TRP A 763 -1.03 -30.14 44.65
CA TRP A 763 -2.06 -29.95 43.62
C TRP A 763 -1.46 -29.98 42.21
N LEU A 764 -0.37 -29.25 41.97
CA LEU A 764 0.30 -29.24 40.67
C LEU A 764 0.78 -30.64 40.30
N LYS A 765 1.35 -31.37 41.27
CA LYS A 765 1.82 -32.75 41.02
C LYS A 765 0.67 -33.71 40.69
N ALA A 766 -0.47 -33.57 41.38
CA ALA A 766 -1.67 -34.34 41.06
C ALA A 766 -2.18 -34.03 39.65
N ARG A 767 -2.23 -32.75 39.25
CA ARG A 767 -2.60 -32.34 37.88
C ARG A 767 -1.66 -32.90 36.82
N GLU A 768 -0.34 -32.88 37.04
CA GLU A 768 0.63 -33.49 36.12
C GLU A 768 0.32 -34.98 35.88
N ILE A 769 0.04 -35.73 36.94
CA ILE A 769 -0.26 -37.17 36.86
C ILE A 769 -1.56 -37.40 36.10
N TRP A 770 -2.60 -36.59 36.36
CA TRP A 770 -3.90 -36.74 35.69
C TRP A 770 -3.84 -36.38 34.21
N ALA A 771 -3.12 -35.30 33.88
CA ALA A 771 -2.87 -34.90 32.50
C ALA A 771 -2.10 -36.00 31.74
N ALA A 772 -1.06 -36.58 32.35
CA ALA A 772 -0.30 -37.69 31.77
C ALA A 772 -1.13 -38.97 31.58
N ALA A 773 -2.17 -39.16 32.38
CA ALA A 773 -3.11 -40.29 32.28
C ALA A 773 -4.27 -40.06 31.28
N GLY A 774 -4.30 -38.93 30.57
CA GLY A 774 -5.32 -38.62 29.56
C GLY A 774 -6.66 -38.16 30.12
N PHE A 775 -6.76 -37.83 31.41
CA PHE A 775 -7.95 -37.21 31.98
C PHE A 775 -7.99 -35.71 31.63
N ALA A 776 -8.59 -35.40 30.48
CA ALA A 776 -8.84 -34.02 30.06
C ALA A 776 -10.09 -33.46 30.76
N GLY A 777 -9.91 -32.38 31.52
CA GLY A 777 -11.02 -31.59 32.07
C GLY A 777 -11.57 -32.08 33.41
N THR A 778 -11.21 -31.38 34.48
CA THR A 778 -12.19 -31.09 35.54
C THR A 778 -12.32 -29.57 35.62
N GLY A 779 -13.31 -29.03 34.90
CA GLY A 779 -13.81 -27.66 35.11
C GLY A 779 -14.47 -27.46 36.48
N GLY A 780 -13.91 -28.06 37.54
CA GLY A 780 -14.52 -28.17 38.87
C GLY A 780 -13.56 -28.00 40.05
N PHE A 781 -12.27 -27.75 39.83
CA PHE A 781 -11.32 -27.42 40.91
C PHE A 781 -10.69 -26.03 40.76
N ASN A 782 -11.48 -25.04 40.30
CA ASN A 782 -11.18 -23.60 40.46
C ASN A 782 -11.45 -23.14 41.91
N GLY A 783 -11.06 -23.95 42.90
CA GLY A 783 -11.26 -23.67 44.32
C GLY A 783 -9.95 -23.33 45.00
N ILE A 784 -9.82 -22.06 45.42
CA ILE A 784 -8.93 -21.49 46.47
C ILE A 784 -7.40 -21.69 46.30
N LEU A 785 -6.92 -22.65 45.50
CA LEU A 785 -5.50 -23.01 45.33
C LEU A 785 -4.80 -22.41 44.10
N SER A 786 -5.48 -21.52 43.34
CA SER A 786 -4.90 -20.74 42.22
C SER A 786 -4.55 -19.28 42.57
N SER A 787 -4.64 -18.88 43.84
CA SER A 787 -4.49 -17.48 44.26
C SER A 787 -3.19 -16.84 43.78
N ALA A 788 -2.06 -17.56 43.86
CA ALA A 788 -0.76 -17.05 43.44
C ALA A 788 -0.67 -16.71 41.94
N ALA A 789 -1.33 -17.48 41.07
CA ALA A 789 -1.37 -17.19 39.64
C ALA A 789 -2.35 -16.04 39.35
N SER A 790 -3.52 -16.07 39.99
CA SER A 790 -4.55 -15.03 39.86
C SER A 790 -4.08 -13.67 40.38
N GLU A 791 -3.20 -13.62 41.38
CA GLU A 791 -2.52 -12.40 41.85
C GLU A 791 -1.58 -11.80 40.81
N VAL A 792 -0.94 -12.64 39.99
CA VAL A 792 0.10 -12.19 39.03
C VAL A 792 -0.51 -11.81 37.67
N VAL A 793 -1.37 -12.67 37.10
CA VAL A 793 -1.92 -12.48 35.74
C VAL A 793 -3.41 -12.16 35.73
N GLY A 794 -4.08 -12.24 36.90
CA GLY A 794 -5.52 -12.04 37.00
C GLY A 794 -6.36 -13.31 36.93
N PRO A 795 -7.57 -13.36 37.54
CA PRO A 795 -8.41 -14.56 37.49
C PRO A 795 -9.19 -14.75 36.18
N ARG A 796 -9.13 -13.81 35.23
CA ARG A 796 -9.95 -13.85 34.01
C ARG A 796 -9.28 -14.47 32.80
N LEU A 797 -8.00 -14.80 32.89
CA LEU A 797 -7.23 -15.30 31.75
C LEU A 797 -7.70 -16.71 31.34
N ARG A 798 -8.06 -16.86 30.07
CA ARG A 798 -8.62 -18.08 29.46
C ARG A 798 -7.60 -18.83 28.63
N PHE A 799 -6.70 -18.12 27.94
CA PHE A 799 -5.54 -18.67 27.23
C PHE A 799 -4.51 -17.57 26.98
N ALA A 800 -3.29 -17.97 26.60
CA ALA A 800 -2.18 -17.06 26.30
C ALA A 800 -1.36 -17.60 25.12
N MET A 801 -0.67 -16.74 24.37
CA MET A 801 0.16 -17.18 23.23
C MET A 801 1.63 -16.75 23.35
N SER A 802 2.55 -17.70 23.21
CA SER A 802 3.98 -17.43 23.01
C SER A 802 4.34 -17.33 21.53
N GLY A 803 5.00 -16.23 21.14
CA GLY A 803 5.51 -16.01 19.79
C GLY A 803 6.83 -15.23 19.77
N GLY A 804 7.42 -15.03 18.58
CA GLY A 804 8.67 -14.27 18.39
C GLY A 804 9.96 -15.00 18.78
N GLY A 805 9.88 -16.13 19.47
CA GLY A 805 10.99 -17.03 19.77
C GLY A 805 10.54 -18.32 20.47
N PRO A 806 11.41 -19.34 20.57
CA PRO A 806 11.08 -20.60 21.22
C PRO A 806 10.94 -20.43 22.74
N VAL A 807 9.83 -20.90 23.30
CA VAL A 807 9.62 -21.03 24.75
C VAL A 807 10.04 -22.43 25.21
N ALA A 808 10.60 -22.54 26.41
CA ALA A 808 10.96 -23.83 26.99
C ALA A 808 9.70 -24.67 27.25
N GLU A 809 9.72 -25.95 26.86
CA GLU A 809 8.59 -26.87 27.06
C GLU A 809 8.19 -26.98 28.54
N SER A 810 9.18 -27.00 29.45
CA SER A 810 8.93 -27.02 30.90
C SER A 810 8.22 -25.77 31.40
N THR A 811 8.52 -24.60 30.83
CA THR A 811 7.83 -23.34 31.14
C THR A 811 6.42 -23.33 30.55
N GLN A 812 6.26 -23.81 29.31
CA GLN A 812 4.95 -23.92 28.67
C GLN A 812 4.01 -24.86 29.43
N ASN A 813 4.51 -26.02 29.85
CA ASN A 813 3.76 -27.00 30.63
C ASN A 813 3.37 -26.44 32.00
N PHE A 814 4.33 -25.85 32.73
CA PHE A 814 4.06 -25.25 34.05
C PHE A 814 2.99 -24.16 33.96
N LEU A 815 3.14 -23.20 33.04
CA LEU A 815 2.18 -22.11 32.89
C LEU A 815 0.81 -22.63 32.43
N THR A 816 0.77 -23.56 31.48
CA THR A 816 -0.50 -24.19 31.07
C THR A 816 -1.25 -24.83 32.24
N MET A 817 -0.52 -25.49 33.14
CA MET A 817 -1.11 -26.11 34.32
C MET A 817 -1.53 -25.08 35.38
N VAL A 818 -0.86 -23.94 35.50
CA VAL A 818 -1.04 -23.01 36.63
C VAL A 818 -1.92 -21.80 36.30
N MET A 819 -1.88 -21.28 35.08
CA MET A 819 -2.66 -20.10 34.64
C MET A 819 -3.80 -20.48 33.69
N ALA A 820 -3.45 -20.86 32.47
CA ALA A 820 -4.34 -21.10 31.34
C ALA A 820 -3.50 -21.69 30.20
N PRO A 821 -4.09 -22.37 29.19
CA PRO A 821 -3.35 -22.87 28.03
C PRO A 821 -2.41 -21.82 27.43
N LEU A 822 -1.10 -22.09 27.50
CA LEU A 822 -0.08 -21.31 26.80
C LEU A 822 0.17 -21.97 25.45
N ILE A 823 -0.42 -21.41 24.40
CA ILE A 823 -0.30 -21.89 23.03
C ILE A 823 0.95 -21.29 22.35
N ASN A 824 1.50 -21.97 21.35
CA ASN A 824 2.62 -21.45 20.55
C ASN A 824 2.11 -20.90 19.22
N GLY A 825 2.70 -19.79 18.79
CA GLY A 825 2.53 -19.22 17.46
C GLY A 825 3.88 -19.04 16.76
N TYR A 826 3.89 -19.36 15.47
CA TYR A 826 4.99 -19.17 14.55
C TYR A 826 4.58 -18.27 13.40
N GLY A 827 5.45 -17.32 13.08
CA GLY A 827 5.35 -16.50 11.89
C GLY A 827 6.54 -15.57 11.79
N LEU A 828 6.67 -14.99 10.60
CA LEU A 828 7.70 -14.03 10.23
C LEU A 828 7.06 -12.68 9.86
N THR A 829 7.87 -11.63 9.81
CA THR A 829 7.46 -10.34 9.24
C THR A 829 7.06 -10.51 7.78
N GLU A 830 7.85 -11.29 7.05
CA GLU A 830 7.67 -11.69 5.65
C GLU A 830 6.36 -12.46 5.39
N THR A 831 5.67 -12.91 6.44
CA THR A 831 4.41 -13.66 6.36
C THR A 831 3.24 -12.99 7.08
N MET A 832 3.40 -11.72 7.50
CA MET A 832 2.42 -10.99 8.31
C MET A 832 1.99 -11.79 9.56
N ALA A 833 2.99 -12.33 10.27
CA ALA A 833 2.85 -13.20 11.44
C ALA A 833 2.26 -14.61 11.21
N MET A 834 2.02 -15.04 9.96
CA MET A 834 1.42 -16.35 9.66
C MET A 834 2.45 -17.45 9.40
N GLY A 835 2.28 -18.60 10.04
CA GLY A 835 3.12 -19.78 9.81
C GLY A 835 2.59 -21.02 10.50
N GLY A 836 2.30 -20.92 11.79
CA GLY A 836 1.67 -21.98 12.57
C GLY A 836 1.03 -21.40 13.83
N LEU A 837 -0.13 -21.91 14.22
CA LEU A 837 -0.78 -21.51 15.48
C LEU A 837 -1.34 -22.77 16.15
N MET A 838 -1.03 -22.94 17.43
CA MET A 838 -1.58 -24.03 18.22
C MET A 838 -3.01 -23.69 18.65
N ASP A 839 -3.94 -24.60 18.36
CA ASP A 839 -5.33 -24.54 18.82
C ASP A 839 -5.39 -24.79 20.34
N PRO A 840 -5.99 -23.89 21.15
CA PRO A 840 -6.20 -24.10 22.58
C PRO A 840 -6.89 -25.42 22.96
N GLY A 841 -7.81 -25.91 22.13
CA GLY A 841 -8.55 -27.16 22.34
C GLY A 841 -7.76 -28.41 21.97
N GLN A 842 -6.68 -28.26 21.18
CA GLN A 842 -5.76 -29.34 20.80
C GLN A 842 -4.36 -29.12 21.38
N TRP A 843 -4.29 -28.57 22.59
CA TRP A 843 -3.03 -28.20 23.22
C TRP A 843 -2.09 -29.42 23.32
N ARG A 844 -0.95 -29.33 22.61
CA ARG A 844 0.14 -30.29 22.65
C ARG A 844 1.47 -29.54 22.55
N PRO A 845 2.40 -29.70 23.50
CA PRO A 845 3.65 -28.94 23.49
C PRO A 845 4.42 -29.09 22.18
N GLY A 846 4.82 -27.96 21.60
CA GLY A 846 5.59 -27.90 20.35
C GLY A 846 4.82 -28.15 19.05
N SER A 847 3.58 -28.62 19.09
CA SER A 847 2.76 -28.87 17.89
C SER A 847 1.93 -27.65 17.50
N MET A 848 1.73 -27.43 16.20
CA MET A 848 0.94 -26.31 15.68
C MET A 848 0.05 -26.78 14.52
N SER A 849 -1.05 -26.05 14.32
CA SER A 849 -1.92 -26.15 13.15
C SER A 849 -1.49 -25.12 12.11
N ILE A 850 -1.81 -25.38 10.84
CA ILE A 850 -1.55 -24.46 9.74
C ILE A 850 -2.77 -23.54 9.60
N PRO A 851 -2.61 -22.20 9.72
CA PRO A 851 -3.71 -21.26 9.50
C PRO A 851 -4.25 -21.32 8.07
N ALA A 852 -5.56 -21.09 7.89
CA ALA A 852 -6.24 -21.20 6.59
C ALA A 852 -5.75 -20.22 5.51
N SER A 853 -4.99 -19.18 5.89
CA SER A 853 -4.50 -18.15 4.99
C SER A 853 -3.20 -18.49 4.26
N ILE A 854 -2.60 -19.64 4.57
CA ILE A 854 -1.31 -20.07 4.00
C ILE A 854 -1.32 -21.54 3.61
N GLU A 855 -0.39 -21.88 2.71
CA GLU A 855 0.04 -23.24 2.44
C GLU A 855 1.51 -23.40 2.83
N MET A 856 1.88 -24.60 3.30
CA MET A 856 3.22 -24.91 3.78
C MET A 856 3.73 -26.23 3.20
N LYS A 857 5.03 -26.30 2.91
CA LYS A 857 5.73 -27.55 2.61
C LYS A 857 7.12 -27.60 3.24
N LEU A 858 7.66 -28.81 3.38
CA LEU A 858 9.06 -29.03 3.73
C LEU A 858 9.88 -29.30 2.47
N VAL A 859 11.09 -28.74 2.42
CA VAL A 859 12.05 -28.93 1.32
C VAL A 859 13.38 -29.43 1.91
N ASP A 860 13.99 -30.43 1.29
CA ASP A 860 15.25 -31.00 1.78
C ASP A 860 16.33 -29.93 2.03
N TYR A 861 17.07 -30.09 3.13
CA TYR A 861 18.27 -29.32 3.42
C TYR A 861 19.44 -30.26 3.74
N PRO A 862 20.10 -30.80 2.70
CA PRO A 862 21.10 -31.86 2.85
C PRO A 862 22.32 -31.46 3.68
N ASP A 863 22.71 -30.19 3.66
CA ASP A 863 23.92 -29.68 4.34
C ASP A 863 23.91 -29.91 5.86
N ALA A 864 22.71 -30.02 6.45
CA ALA A 864 22.50 -30.31 7.88
C ALA A 864 21.76 -31.64 8.12
N GLY A 865 21.63 -32.50 7.10
CA GLY A 865 21.03 -33.83 7.24
C GLY A 865 19.50 -33.87 7.36
N TYR A 866 18.79 -32.79 7.01
CA TYR A 866 17.34 -32.74 7.06
C TYR A 866 16.75 -33.16 5.71
N PHE A 867 16.03 -34.28 5.68
CA PHE A 867 15.39 -34.81 4.48
C PHE A 867 13.91 -35.09 4.71
N THR A 868 13.10 -34.82 3.68
CA THR A 868 11.67 -35.12 3.66
C THR A 868 11.40 -36.62 3.71
N SER A 869 12.39 -37.44 3.35
CA SER A 869 12.40 -38.89 3.49
C SER A 869 12.75 -39.40 4.90
N ASN A 870 13.19 -38.53 5.83
CA ASN A 870 13.39 -38.93 7.23
C ASN A 870 12.06 -39.39 7.84
N THR A 871 12.14 -40.17 8.92
CA THR A 871 10.97 -40.56 9.71
C THR A 871 11.17 -40.11 11.16
N PRO A 872 10.47 -39.05 11.62
CA PRO A 872 9.52 -38.20 10.89
C PRO A 872 10.15 -37.33 9.79
N SER A 873 9.36 -36.91 8.80
CA SER A 873 9.81 -36.06 7.68
C SER A 873 10.28 -34.69 8.15
N GLN A 874 11.44 -34.24 7.67
CA GLN A 874 12.08 -32.98 8.08
C GLN A 874 12.51 -32.15 6.86
N GLY A 875 12.61 -30.83 7.02
CA GLY A 875 13.13 -29.97 5.94
C GLY A 875 12.98 -28.48 6.23
N GLU A 876 13.50 -27.65 5.32
CA GLU A 876 13.26 -26.21 5.32
C GLU A 876 11.78 -25.91 5.06
N ILE A 877 11.21 -25.03 5.87
CA ILE A 877 9.81 -24.63 5.79
C ILE A 877 9.67 -23.61 4.66
N TRP A 878 8.83 -23.91 3.67
CA TRP A 878 8.45 -22.97 2.62
C TRP A 878 6.97 -22.64 2.75
N ILE A 879 6.64 -21.35 2.69
CA ILE A 879 5.27 -20.84 2.91
C ILE A 879 4.83 -20.02 1.70
N ARG A 880 3.57 -20.13 1.28
CA ARG A 880 2.92 -19.21 0.33
C ARG A 880 1.51 -18.88 0.80
N GLY A 881 0.96 -17.76 0.35
CA GLY A 881 -0.40 -17.33 0.68
C GLY A 881 -0.52 -15.81 0.60
N ASP A 882 -1.73 -15.30 0.77
CA ASP A 882 -2.01 -13.86 0.66
C ASP A 882 -1.36 -13.04 1.79
N SER A 883 -0.97 -13.68 2.90
CA SER A 883 -0.23 -13.05 4.00
C SER A 883 1.27 -12.90 3.73
N VAL A 884 1.79 -13.52 2.68
CA VAL A 884 3.23 -13.59 2.37
C VAL A 884 3.65 -12.39 1.52
N MET A 885 4.80 -11.79 1.86
CA MET A 885 5.39 -10.68 1.10
C MET A 885 5.74 -11.11 -0.33
N GLU A 886 5.75 -10.16 -1.26
CA GLU A 886 6.15 -10.39 -2.65
C GLU A 886 7.65 -10.13 -2.88
N GLY A 887 8.30 -9.43 -1.95
CA GLY A 887 9.72 -9.08 -2.00
C GLY A 887 10.07 -8.06 -0.91
N TYR A 888 11.35 -7.71 -0.78
CA TYR A 888 11.83 -6.63 0.07
C TYR A 888 11.81 -5.29 -0.68
N TYR A 889 11.51 -4.22 0.05
CA TYR A 889 11.44 -2.85 -0.47
C TYR A 889 12.81 -2.39 -0.99
N ASP A 890 12.86 -1.95 -2.26
CA ASP A 890 14.07 -1.50 -2.97
C ASP A 890 15.28 -2.46 -2.88
N ASN A 891 15.03 -3.76 -2.76
CA ASN A 891 16.10 -4.76 -2.62
C ASN A 891 15.83 -6.03 -3.43
N TYR A 892 16.11 -5.95 -4.73
CA TYR A 892 15.85 -7.03 -5.70
C TYR A 892 16.63 -8.32 -5.40
N ASP A 893 17.92 -8.23 -5.05
CA ASP A 893 18.78 -9.40 -4.85
C ASP A 893 18.34 -10.23 -3.65
N GLU A 894 18.01 -9.59 -2.53
CA GLU A 894 17.45 -10.27 -1.36
C GLU A 894 16.06 -10.85 -1.68
N SER A 895 15.24 -10.13 -2.47
CA SER A 895 13.90 -10.61 -2.87
C SER A 895 14.00 -11.91 -3.69
N LYS A 896 14.89 -11.93 -4.69
CA LYS A 896 15.13 -13.08 -5.55
C LYS A 896 15.67 -14.29 -4.78
N SER A 897 16.45 -14.06 -3.72
CA SER A 897 16.98 -15.16 -2.89
C SER A 897 15.93 -15.72 -1.92
N ALA A 898 15.02 -14.88 -1.43
CA ALA A 898 13.99 -15.24 -0.46
C ALA A 898 12.75 -15.90 -1.10
N ILE A 899 12.36 -15.50 -2.32
CA ILE A 899 11.18 -16.05 -3.00
C ILE A 899 11.58 -17.05 -4.08
N ALA A 900 11.14 -18.30 -3.93
CA ALA A 900 11.34 -19.38 -4.89
C ALA A 900 10.20 -19.43 -5.94
N PRO A 901 10.39 -20.15 -7.07
CA PRO A 901 9.36 -20.29 -8.11
C PRO A 901 8.01 -20.75 -7.57
N GLY A 902 6.92 -20.15 -8.05
CA GLY A 902 5.56 -20.40 -7.55
C GLY A 902 5.21 -19.62 -6.28
N SER A 903 5.92 -18.51 -6.02
CA SER A 903 5.70 -17.58 -4.90
C SER A 903 5.87 -18.20 -3.52
N TRP A 904 6.80 -19.15 -3.40
CA TRP A 904 7.14 -19.77 -2.10
C TRP A 904 8.22 -18.96 -1.39
N LEU A 905 7.91 -18.45 -0.20
CA LEU A 905 8.89 -17.86 0.70
C LEU A 905 9.75 -18.96 1.33
N ARG A 906 11.07 -18.83 1.18
CA ARG A 906 12.07 -19.60 1.93
C ARG A 906 12.25 -18.98 3.31
N THR A 907 11.67 -19.61 4.33
CA THR A 907 11.68 -19.06 5.70
C THR A 907 13.07 -19.07 6.34
N GLY A 908 13.93 -20.01 5.92
CA GLY A 908 15.20 -20.29 6.58
C GLY A 908 15.06 -21.05 7.91
N ASP A 909 13.87 -21.51 8.25
CA ASP A 909 13.56 -22.30 9.44
C ASP A 909 13.33 -23.78 9.06
N ILE A 910 13.62 -24.70 9.97
CA ILE A 910 13.49 -26.16 9.78
C ILE A 910 12.28 -26.69 10.55
N GLY A 911 11.43 -27.43 9.85
CA GLY A 911 10.21 -28.03 10.35
C GLY A 911 10.19 -29.55 10.26
N GLN A 912 9.24 -30.14 10.96
CA GLN A 912 9.01 -31.59 11.03
C GLN A 912 7.51 -31.89 11.07
N TRP A 913 7.08 -32.92 10.34
CA TRP A 913 5.72 -33.47 10.43
C TRP A 913 5.68 -34.62 11.44
N GLU A 914 4.90 -34.50 12.51
CA GLU A 914 4.66 -35.58 13.47
C GLU A 914 3.29 -36.21 13.22
N PRO A 915 3.18 -37.54 13.13
CA PRO A 915 1.86 -38.19 13.02
C PRO A 915 1.03 -37.98 14.30
N THR A 916 -0.27 -37.83 14.11
CA THR A 916 -1.27 -37.81 15.20
C THR A 916 -1.49 -39.21 15.78
N CYS A 917 -2.15 -39.30 16.93
CA CYS A 917 -2.45 -40.59 17.56
C CYS A 917 -3.38 -41.48 16.72
N SER A 918 -4.20 -40.92 15.84
CA SER A 918 -5.02 -41.66 14.86
C SER A 918 -4.21 -42.17 13.67
N GLY A 919 -3.05 -41.55 13.38
CA GLY A 919 -2.21 -41.89 12.23
C GLY A 919 -2.68 -41.31 10.89
N ASP A 920 -3.88 -40.73 10.85
CA ASP A 920 -4.50 -40.19 9.63
C ASP A 920 -4.15 -38.71 9.36
N ASP A 921 -3.70 -37.98 10.38
CA ASP A 921 -3.33 -36.55 10.30
C ASP A 921 -1.92 -36.29 10.84
N PHE A 922 -1.36 -35.11 10.55
CA PHE A 922 -0.04 -34.68 11.01
C PHE A 922 -0.09 -33.34 11.76
N HIS A 923 0.74 -33.21 12.79
CA HIS A 923 1.06 -31.94 13.43
C HIS A 923 2.36 -31.36 12.90
N PHE A 924 2.40 -30.03 12.79
CA PHE A 924 3.61 -29.30 12.41
C PHE A 924 4.42 -28.91 13.64
N ARG A 925 5.74 -29.07 13.58
CA ARG A 925 6.67 -28.60 14.62
C ARG A 925 7.88 -27.91 14.00
N ILE A 926 8.33 -26.82 14.62
CA ILE A 926 9.61 -26.19 14.29
C ILE A 926 10.68 -26.80 15.16
N ILE A 927 11.78 -27.18 14.54
CA ILE A 927 12.88 -27.88 15.21
C ILE A 927 14.19 -27.11 15.14
N ASP A 928 14.39 -26.25 14.13
CA ASP A 928 15.67 -25.54 13.96
C ASP A 928 15.59 -24.26 13.09
N ARG A 929 16.72 -23.55 12.96
CA ARG A 929 16.91 -22.41 12.05
C ARG A 929 18.26 -22.47 11.35
N LYS A 930 18.28 -22.40 10.01
CA LYS A 930 19.49 -22.62 9.17
C LYS A 930 20.68 -21.76 9.60
N LYS A 931 20.45 -20.49 9.93
CA LYS A 931 21.50 -19.54 10.35
C LYS A 931 22.05 -19.79 11.77
N ASN A 932 21.35 -20.56 12.59
CA ASN A 932 21.72 -20.86 13.97
C ASN A 932 22.33 -22.25 14.15
N LEU A 933 22.39 -23.03 13.07
CA LEU A 933 23.10 -24.31 13.00
C LEU A 933 24.60 -24.03 12.92
N VAL A 934 25.30 -24.19 14.04
CA VAL A 934 26.76 -24.11 14.05
C VAL A 934 27.33 -25.51 13.96
N LYS A 935 28.11 -25.75 12.90
CA LYS A 935 28.91 -26.97 12.76
C LYS A 935 30.08 -26.90 13.74
N THR A 936 30.14 -27.85 14.66
CA THR A 936 31.24 -28.00 15.62
C THR A 936 32.45 -28.67 14.97
N LEU A 937 33.57 -28.74 15.70
CA LEU A 937 34.79 -29.42 15.24
C LEU A 937 34.56 -30.88 14.84
N ASN A 938 33.58 -31.54 15.46
CA ASN A 938 33.25 -32.94 15.19
C ASN A 938 32.40 -33.13 13.92
N GLY A 939 32.05 -32.04 13.23
CA GLY A 939 31.23 -32.05 12.02
C GLY A 939 29.72 -32.15 12.29
N GLU A 940 29.30 -32.25 13.55
CA GLU A 940 27.91 -32.24 13.99
C GLU A 940 27.40 -30.82 14.20
N TYR A 941 26.12 -30.59 13.94
CA TYR A 941 25.48 -29.28 14.08
C TYR A 941 24.78 -29.13 15.44
N ILE A 942 24.90 -27.95 16.04
CA ILE A 942 24.20 -27.58 17.28
C ILE A 942 23.21 -26.44 17.00
N ALA A 943 21.97 -26.62 17.46
CA ALA A 943 20.91 -25.61 17.46
C ALA A 943 21.00 -24.70 18.68
N LEU A 944 21.61 -23.52 18.54
CA LEU A 944 21.91 -22.65 19.69
C LEU A 944 20.66 -22.16 20.44
N GLU A 945 19.61 -21.75 19.72
CA GLU A 945 18.38 -21.20 20.35
C GLU A 945 17.60 -22.28 21.13
N LYS A 946 17.64 -23.54 20.66
CA LYS A 946 17.09 -24.69 21.41
C LYS A 946 17.77 -24.81 22.77
N LEU A 947 19.10 -24.80 22.79
CA LEU A 947 19.90 -24.89 24.01
C LEU A 947 19.61 -23.73 24.95
N GLU A 948 19.55 -22.50 24.44
CA GLU A 948 19.23 -21.31 25.23
C GLU A 948 17.88 -21.40 25.92
N SER A 949 16.85 -21.90 25.23
CA SER A 949 15.53 -22.08 25.84
C SER A 949 15.59 -23.07 27.00
N ILE A 950 16.32 -24.18 26.84
CA ILE A 950 16.44 -25.24 27.85
C ILE A 950 17.22 -24.72 29.07
N TYR A 951 18.40 -24.14 28.85
CA TYR A 951 19.26 -23.66 29.93
C TYR A 951 18.69 -22.44 30.67
N ARG A 952 17.80 -21.66 30.05
CA ARG A 952 17.11 -20.52 30.70
C ARG A 952 16.25 -20.95 31.89
N SER A 953 15.87 -22.23 31.96
CA SER A 953 15.14 -22.80 33.10
C SER A 953 15.96 -22.94 34.38
N ALA A 954 17.28 -22.81 34.34
CA ALA A 954 18.14 -22.91 35.52
C ALA A 954 17.92 -21.73 36.49
N LYS A 955 17.86 -22.01 37.80
CA LYS A 955 17.57 -21.01 38.86
C LYS A 955 18.57 -19.84 38.86
N LEU A 956 19.84 -20.12 38.59
CA LEU A 956 20.90 -19.11 38.53
C LEU A 956 20.79 -18.21 37.29
N VAL A 957 20.05 -18.59 36.23
CA VAL A 957 20.05 -17.87 34.96
C VAL A 957 18.96 -16.77 34.95
N ALA A 958 19.41 -15.51 34.83
CA ALA A 958 18.53 -14.40 34.46
C ALA A 958 18.39 -14.30 32.93
N ASN A 959 19.52 -14.34 32.22
CA ASN A 959 19.58 -14.41 30.76
C ASN A 959 20.81 -15.24 30.33
N ILE A 960 20.77 -15.84 29.15
CA ILE A 960 21.82 -16.74 28.66
C ILE A 960 22.00 -16.63 27.15
N CYS A 961 23.25 -16.65 26.70
CA CYS A 961 23.64 -16.73 25.30
C CYS A 961 24.59 -17.92 25.11
N ILE A 962 24.25 -18.86 24.23
CA ILE A 962 25.10 -20.02 23.91
C ILE A 962 26.05 -19.68 22.77
N HIS A 963 27.33 -19.87 22.98
CA HIS A 963 28.37 -19.69 21.98
C HIS A 963 28.94 -21.06 21.58
N ALA A 964 28.84 -21.39 20.29
CA ALA A 964 29.54 -22.53 19.71
C ALA A 964 30.55 -22.03 18.68
N SER A 965 31.70 -22.71 18.62
CA SER A 965 32.79 -22.40 17.69
C SER A 965 33.06 -23.60 16.79
N PRO A 966 33.38 -23.39 15.49
CA PRO A 966 33.81 -24.47 14.59
C PRO A 966 35.10 -25.16 15.07
N HIS A 967 35.85 -24.52 15.98
CA HIS A 967 37.11 -25.01 16.51
C HIS A 967 36.96 -25.78 17.83
N ARG A 968 35.72 -25.96 18.33
CA ARG A 968 35.46 -26.66 19.60
C ARG A 968 34.46 -27.79 19.39
N ALA A 969 34.57 -28.81 20.23
CA ALA A 969 33.67 -29.97 20.22
C ALA A 969 32.34 -29.68 20.93
N LYS A 970 32.31 -28.75 21.90
CA LYS A 970 31.13 -28.46 22.74
C LYS A 970 30.92 -26.94 22.92
N PRO A 971 29.69 -26.50 23.22
CA PRO A 971 29.37 -25.08 23.36
C PRO A 971 29.76 -24.51 24.74
N THR A 972 29.88 -23.19 24.82
CA THR A 972 30.10 -22.40 26.05
C THR A 972 28.89 -21.50 26.31
N ALA A 973 28.49 -21.36 27.57
CA ALA A 973 27.37 -20.51 27.99
C ALA A 973 27.85 -19.16 28.53
N ILE A 974 27.28 -18.05 28.07
CA ILE A 974 27.45 -16.71 28.67
C ILE A 974 26.18 -16.40 29.46
N VAL A 975 26.28 -16.18 30.77
CA VAL A 975 25.13 -16.11 31.67
C VAL A 975 25.14 -14.81 32.47
N ILE A 976 24.01 -14.09 32.44
CA ILE A 976 23.69 -13.12 33.49
C ILE A 976 23.10 -13.89 34.67
N PRO A 977 23.73 -13.86 35.86
CA PRO A 977 23.19 -14.52 37.02
C PRO A 977 22.01 -13.76 37.62
N SER A 978 21.00 -14.49 38.10
CA SER A 978 19.89 -13.97 38.88
C SER A 978 20.40 -13.43 40.22
N PRO A 979 20.22 -12.13 40.55
CA PRO A 979 20.77 -11.56 41.78
C PRO A 979 20.33 -12.28 43.07
N PRO A 980 19.06 -12.72 43.23
CA PRO A 980 18.66 -13.54 44.37
C PRO A 980 19.37 -14.89 44.43
N ALA A 981 19.50 -15.59 43.29
CA ALA A 981 20.16 -16.89 43.23
C ALA A 981 21.66 -16.78 43.50
N LEU A 982 22.31 -15.73 43.01
CA LEU A 982 23.71 -15.44 43.26
C LEU A 982 23.97 -15.19 44.76
N LYS A 983 23.10 -14.43 45.43
CA LYS A 983 23.17 -14.22 46.90
C LYS A 983 23.01 -15.52 47.69
N GLU A 984 22.11 -16.40 47.27
CA GLU A 984 21.95 -17.72 47.88
C GLU A 984 23.21 -18.57 47.73
N LEU A 985 23.83 -18.53 46.56
CA LEU A 985 25.06 -19.26 46.23
C LEU A 985 26.25 -18.77 47.06
N VAL A 986 26.39 -17.44 47.21
CA VAL A 986 27.38 -16.80 48.09
C VAL A 986 27.22 -17.26 49.54
N LYS A 987 25.97 -17.27 50.04
CA LYS A 987 25.67 -17.73 51.41
C LYS A 987 25.97 -19.22 51.59
N ARG A 988 25.64 -20.05 50.60
CA ARG A 988 25.86 -21.51 50.63
C ARG A 988 27.34 -21.87 50.69
N HIS A 989 28.19 -21.14 49.98
CA HIS A 989 29.64 -21.36 49.97
C HIS A 989 30.41 -20.60 51.06
N GLY A 990 29.72 -19.89 51.96
CA GLY A 990 30.36 -19.13 53.04
C GLY A 990 31.22 -17.96 52.55
N LEU A 991 30.93 -17.41 51.37
CA LEU A 991 31.65 -16.29 50.79
C LEU A 991 31.19 -14.97 51.44
N ALA A 992 32.10 -14.02 51.67
CA ALA A 992 31.78 -12.76 52.32
C ALA A 992 30.70 -11.96 51.55
N THR A 993 29.69 -11.42 52.24
CA THR A 993 28.56 -10.69 51.64
C THR A 993 28.92 -9.32 51.06
N HIS A 994 30.19 -8.93 51.09
CA HIS A 994 30.70 -7.61 50.69
C HIS A 994 31.37 -7.58 49.31
N TYR A 995 31.40 -8.70 48.57
CA TYR A 995 31.99 -8.71 47.23
C TYR A 995 31.13 -7.95 46.22
N GLU A 996 31.78 -7.16 45.35
CA GLU A 996 31.14 -6.64 44.14
C GLU A 996 30.71 -7.80 43.24
N VAL A 997 29.60 -7.62 42.51
CA VAL A 997 29.03 -8.65 41.60
C VAL A 997 30.07 -9.14 40.59
N SER A 998 30.92 -8.24 40.10
CA SER A 998 32.05 -8.50 39.19
C SER A 998 33.10 -9.47 39.76
N ALA A 999 33.31 -9.47 41.08
CA ALA A 999 34.22 -10.39 41.75
C ALA A 999 33.57 -11.77 41.99
N LEU A 1000 32.27 -11.79 42.25
CA LEU A 1000 31.50 -13.02 42.45
C LEU A 1000 31.33 -13.83 41.16
N THR A 1001 31.10 -13.16 40.03
CA THR A 1001 30.97 -13.80 38.71
C THR A 1001 32.27 -14.46 38.23
N ARG A 1002 33.41 -14.10 38.83
CA ARG A 1002 34.73 -14.68 38.52
C ARG A 1002 35.21 -15.67 39.58
N HIS A 1003 34.46 -15.90 40.65
CA HIS A 1003 34.88 -16.77 41.74
C HIS A 1003 34.80 -18.26 41.31
N PRO A 1004 35.87 -19.06 41.43
CA PRO A 1004 35.90 -20.44 40.92
C PRO A 1004 34.76 -21.34 41.41
N LEU A 1005 34.39 -21.24 42.69
CA LEU A 1005 33.28 -22.01 43.26
C LEU A 1005 31.92 -21.62 42.66
N VAL A 1006 31.71 -20.34 42.35
CA VAL A 1006 30.44 -19.83 41.78
C VAL A 1006 30.31 -20.25 40.32
N VAL A 1007 31.40 -20.13 39.55
CA VAL A 1007 31.47 -20.58 38.15
C VAL A 1007 31.30 -22.09 38.04
N HIS A 1008 31.91 -22.86 38.94
CA HIS A 1008 31.77 -24.31 38.97
C HIS A 1008 30.34 -24.76 39.28
N ASP A 1009 29.70 -24.19 40.31
CA ASP A 1009 28.31 -24.52 40.64
C ASP A 1009 27.34 -24.11 39.50
N ALA A 1010 27.59 -22.96 38.86
CA ALA A 1010 26.85 -22.53 37.68
C ALA A 1010 26.94 -23.56 36.54
N LEU A 1011 28.15 -24.06 36.24
CA LEU A 1011 28.35 -25.08 35.21
C LEU A 1011 27.63 -26.39 35.56
N MET A 1012 27.73 -26.82 36.82
CA MET A 1012 27.07 -28.04 37.30
C MET A 1012 25.54 -27.93 37.21
N GLN A 1013 24.97 -26.78 37.54
CA GLN A 1013 23.52 -26.54 37.39
C GLN A 1013 23.09 -26.62 35.93
N LEU A 1014 23.84 -26.01 35.01
CA LEU A 1014 23.54 -26.09 33.57
C LEU A 1014 23.65 -27.53 33.06
N GLN A 1015 24.71 -28.26 33.42
CA GLN A 1015 24.89 -29.66 33.03
C GLN A 1015 23.80 -30.58 33.62
N GLN A 1016 23.29 -30.27 34.81
CA GLN A 1016 22.15 -30.98 35.39
C GLN A 1016 20.88 -30.77 34.58
N ILE A 1017 20.57 -29.51 34.22
CA ILE A 1017 19.42 -29.18 33.34
C ILE A 1017 19.55 -29.88 31.98
N ALA A 1018 20.75 -29.95 31.41
CA ALA A 1018 20.98 -30.68 30.16
C ALA A 1018 20.63 -32.16 30.25
N ARG A 1019 20.97 -32.82 31.37
CA ARG A 1019 20.62 -34.23 31.63
C ARG A 1019 19.12 -34.43 31.79
N GLU A 1020 18.46 -33.54 32.53
CA GLU A 1020 17.00 -33.57 32.72
C GLU A 1020 16.25 -33.37 31.40
N ALA A 1021 16.75 -32.48 30.54
CA ALA A 1021 16.23 -32.24 29.20
C ALA A 1021 16.67 -33.28 28.15
N ARG A 1022 17.43 -34.32 28.54
CA ARG A 1022 17.94 -35.40 27.68
C ARG A 1022 18.73 -34.89 26.46
N LEU A 1023 19.52 -33.84 26.64
CA LEU A 1023 20.40 -33.31 25.60
C LEU A 1023 21.49 -34.31 25.20
N ALA A 1024 21.86 -34.35 23.92
CA ALA A 1024 22.97 -35.16 23.44
C ALA A 1024 24.29 -34.67 24.05
N SER A 1025 25.31 -35.55 24.16
CA SER A 1025 26.60 -35.20 24.79
C SER A 1025 27.26 -33.95 24.19
N ILE A 1026 27.04 -33.72 22.89
CA ILE A 1026 27.57 -32.57 22.16
C ILE A 1026 26.82 -31.25 22.43
N GLU A 1027 25.56 -31.35 22.85
CA GLU A 1027 24.70 -30.21 23.21
C GLU A 1027 24.95 -29.72 24.66
N VAL A 1028 25.69 -30.49 25.46
CA VAL A 1028 26.05 -30.16 26.84
C VAL A 1028 27.13 -29.10 26.86
N VAL A 1029 26.89 -27.97 27.56
CA VAL A 1029 27.88 -26.91 27.72
C VAL A 1029 29.14 -27.42 28.44
N GLU A 1030 30.29 -27.15 27.85
CA GLU A 1030 31.61 -27.51 28.38
C GLU A 1030 32.09 -26.47 29.41
N ALA A 1031 31.67 -25.21 29.25
CA ALA A 1031 32.07 -24.12 30.11
C ALA A 1031 31.01 -23.03 30.25
N VAL A 1032 31.15 -22.20 31.30
CA VAL A 1032 30.27 -21.07 31.58
C VAL A 1032 31.09 -19.81 31.88
N VAL A 1033 30.66 -18.69 31.32
CA VAL A 1033 31.13 -17.34 31.61
C VAL A 1033 29.99 -16.60 32.30
N LEU A 1034 30.17 -16.22 33.56
CA LEU A 1034 29.22 -15.36 34.27
C LEU A 1034 29.59 -13.89 34.02
N VAL A 1035 28.60 -13.07 33.66
CA VAL A 1035 28.78 -11.64 33.42
C VAL A 1035 28.07 -10.81 34.49
N ASP A 1036 28.53 -9.59 34.73
CA ASP A 1036 28.05 -8.69 35.79
C ASP A 1036 27.04 -7.64 35.32
N ASP A 1037 26.63 -7.68 34.04
CA ASP A 1037 25.56 -6.83 33.52
C ASP A 1037 24.25 -7.07 34.26
N ALA A 1038 23.53 -5.99 34.59
CA ALA A 1038 22.23 -6.07 35.27
C ALA A 1038 21.14 -6.69 34.37
N GLU A 1039 21.13 -6.33 33.08
CA GLU A 1039 20.19 -6.85 32.08
C GLU A 1039 20.72 -6.64 30.65
N TRP A 1040 20.37 -7.55 29.73
CA TRP A 1040 20.54 -7.31 28.28
C TRP A 1040 19.27 -6.69 27.71
N THR A 1041 19.42 -5.53 27.08
CA THR A 1041 18.29 -4.69 26.66
C THR A 1041 18.46 -4.20 25.22
N PRO A 1042 17.39 -3.69 24.58
CA PRO A 1042 17.52 -3.04 23.29
C PRO A 1042 18.40 -1.79 23.36
N GLN A 1043 18.32 -1.05 24.47
CA GLN A 1043 19.06 0.20 24.66
C GLN A 1043 20.58 0.01 24.73
N ASN A 1044 21.04 -1.12 25.27
CA ASN A 1044 22.47 -1.48 25.26
C ASN A 1044 22.89 -2.32 24.04
N GLY A 1045 21.98 -2.52 23.06
CA GLY A 1045 22.25 -3.21 21.79
C GLY A 1045 22.37 -4.73 21.88
N LEU A 1046 22.20 -5.31 23.07
CA LEU A 1046 22.40 -6.75 23.33
C LEU A 1046 21.14 -7.59 23.08
N THR A 1047 19.97 -6.95 22.94
CA THR A 1047 18.74 -7.60 22.46
C THR A 1047 18.02 -6.77 21.40
N THR A 1048 17.12 -7.39 20.63
CA THR A 1048 16.17 -6.68 19.75
C THR A 1048 15.00 -6.14 20.57
N ALA A 1049 14.18 -5.25 20.00
CA ALA A 1049 13.02 -4.66 20.71
C ALA A 1049 11.99 -5.68 21.23
N VAL A 1050 11.98 -6.90 20.68
CA VAL A 1050 11.14 -8.02 21.16
C VAL A 1050 11.89 -8.98 22.10
N GLY A 1051 13.05 -8.57 22.61
CA GLY A 1051 13.82 -9.33 23.60
C GLY A 1051 14.63 -10.49 23.03
N LYS A 1052 14.82 -10.57 21.70
CA LYS A 1052 15.69 -11.59 21.08
C LYS A 1052 17.17 -11.23 21.25
N LEU A 1053 18.03 -12.21 21.50
CA LEU A 1053 19.47 -11.96 21.73
C LEU A 1053 20.19 -11.48 20.46
N ASN A 1054 20.97 -10.40 20.58
CA ASN A 1054 21.93 -9.99 19.57
C ASN A 1054 23.26 -10.72 19.79
N ARG A 1055 23.30 -11.99 19.37
CA ARG A 1055 24.41 -12.93 19.64
C ARG A 1055 25.78 -12.37 19.25
N ARG A 1056 25.88 -11.67 18.12
CA ARG A 1056 27.14 -11.12 17.63
C ARG A 1056 27.70 -10.11 18.62
N GLU A 1057 26.91 -9.11 18.98
CA GLU A 1057 27.33 -8.05 19.91
C GLU A 1057 27.61 -8.58 21.31
N ILE A 1058 26.83 -9.57 21.78
CA ILE A 1058 27.10 -10.27 23.04
C ILE A 1058 28.47 -10.98 22.99
N VAL A 1059 28.73 -11.80 21.96
CA VAL A 1059 30.00 -12.52 21.82
C VAL A 1059 31.17 -11.54 21.70
N THR A 1060 31.03 -10.49 20.87
CA THR A 1060 32.06 -9.44 20.72
C THR A 1060 32.34 -8.73 22.04
N ARG A 1061 31.32 -8.37 22.82
CA ARG A 1061 31.47 -7.70 24.12
C ARG A 1061 32.22 -8.57 25.14
N TYR A 1062 32.00 -9.88 25.14
CA TYR A 1062 32.59 -10.81 26.13
C TYR A 1062 33.69 -11.70 25.55
N GLN A 1063 34.23 -11.37 24.36
CA GLN A 1063 35.23 -12.18 23.67
C GLN A 1063 36.44 -12.46 24.56
N GLY A 1064 36.95 -11.46 25.27
CA GLY A 1064 38.10 -11.63 26.17
C GLY A 1064 37.86 -12.60 27.34
N LEU A 1065 36.60 -12.73 27.81
CA LEU A 1065 36.25 -13.72 28.85
C LEU A 1065 36.09 -15.12 28.25
N LEU A 1066 35.53 -15.23 27.04
CA LEU A 1066 35.45 -16.49 26.31
C LEU A 1066 36.84 -17.06 26.02
N ASP A 1067 37.75 -16.23 25.51
CA ASP A 1067 39.13 -16.60 25.20
C ASP A 1067 39.88 -17.06 26.48
N GLY A 1068 39.64 -16.40 27.61
CA GLY A 1068 40.24 -16.75 28.90
C GLY A 1068 39.79 -18.12 29.43
N VAL A 1069 38.52 -18.48 29.27
CA VAL A 1069 37.98 -19.80 29.65
C VAL A 1069 38.45 -20.87 28.67
N HIS A 1070 38.47 -20.55 27.37
CA HIS A 1070 38.96 -21.45 26.32
C HIS A 1070 40.47 -21.69 26.41
N GLY A 1071 41.28 -20.76 26.92
CA GLY A 1071 42.70 -20.97 27.17
C GLY A 1071 43.01 -21.87 28.38
N GLN A 1072 42.02 -22.10 29.26
CA GLN A 1072 42.13 -22.97 30.45
C GLN A 1072 41.61 -24.40 30.20
N LEU A 1073 40.97 -24.64 29.05
CA LEU A 1073 40.37 -25.90 28.59
C LEU A 1073 41.11 -26.44 27.37
#